data_AF-A0A6P3R4Q7-F1
#
_entry.id   AF-A0A6P3R4Q7-F1
#
_cell.length_a   1.000
_cell.length_b   1.000
_cell.length_c   1.000
_cell.angle_alpha   90.00
_cell.angle_beta   90.00
_cell.angle_gamma   90.00
#
_symmetry.space_group_name_H-M   'P 1'
#
loop_
_entity.id
_entity.type
_entity.pdbx_description
1 polymer ?
#
loop_
_entity_poly.entity_id
_entity_poly.type
_entity_poly.pdbx_seq_one_letter_code
_entity_poly.pdbx_strand_id
1 'polypeptide(L)'
;MEAIEGAASPSFRLMKMAQLLARFLRKGRMAAVMEGQCWQQTELAFPPLQEALLSKVVGLPDRLGNCLQHENLSEFFPQNYFLLLGEEVVQVLQAIVDSLRGGLDCSVSFVSQVLGKACVHGRQKEILGVLVPRLTALTQSSCLWQRVCWRLVERVPDRAMEAVLTGLVETASRPEVLSRLLGNLVMKNKKAQFVMTQKLLFLQYGYTTPVLQSLLGYLAMDSQRRPLLIQALKELLEMWGSSSAVRHTPLPQQCYISKAVLICLAHLGDEELQDSRDELLASLMAGVKCRLDSSLPAVRRLGMIVAEVASARIHPEGPPLKFQYEEDELSREMLVLATLQPVADSPSEASPSVTPVATEAPDKENVDDGVPQAQPEGSDSELDSDDEFVPYDMSGDRELKSSKAPMYVRDCVEALTTSEDWERWEAALRALEGLVFRNPAATREVSVELAKVLLHLEEKTSVVGFEGLRQRALVAVTVTDPARVAEYLTSQFYAVNYSLRQRMDILDVLTLAAQELSRPGRLGRTPQRSSLDPTSQSGCTVTPAWRAVVDERVRSKTRHFSKGSPRRGPAGSPNEFNSVAGYFFFPLIQRFDRPLVTFDLLGDDQLVLGRLAHTLGVLMYLAVNTTVAVSMGKTLLEFVWALRFHGDAYVRWGLLSAVSSVLLSVPAERLLADLPDELLEARSWLADVAEKDPDEDCRMLAVKALLLLEKLKDKLLPLSS
;
A
#
# COMPACT_ATOMS: atom_id res chain seq x y z
N MET A 1 28.21 -27.03 -35.98
CA MET A 1 29.22 -28.03 -35.58
C MET A 1 30.53 -27.61 -36.21
N GLU A 2 31.60 -27.18 -35.55
CA GLU A 2 32.00 -27.01 -34.15
C GLU A 2 33.07 -25.91 -34.18
N ALA A 3 32.93 -24.87 -33.36
CA ALA A 3 33.99 -23.89 -33.11
C ALA A 3 33.83 -23.40 -31.67
N ILE A 4 33.97 -24.34 -30.76
CA ILE A 4 34.08 -24.23 -29.30
C ILE A 4 35.21 -25.25 -29.03
N GLU A 5 36.38 -24.99 -28.45
CA GLU A 5 36.71 -24.27 -27.24
C GLU A 5 38.24 -24.11 -27.25
N GLY A 6 38.72 -22.87 -27.18
CA GLY A 6 40.14 -22.56 -27.02
C GLY A 6 40.33 -21.69 -25.78
N ALA A 7 39.82 -22.14 -24.63
CA ALA A 7 40.12 -21.50 -23.35
C ALA A 7 41.60 -21.77 -23.02
N ALA A 8 42.48 -20.85 -23.43
CA ALA A 8 43.89 -20.91 -23.09
C ALA A 8 44.02 -20.80 -21.57
N SER A 9 44.48 -21.88 -20.93
CA SER A 9 44.82 -21.88 -19.51
C SER A 9 45.86 -20.78 -19.23
N PRO A 10 45.77 -20.06 -18.10
CA PRO A 10 46.69 -18.98 -17.77
C PRO A 10 48.12 -19.53 -17.66
N SER A 11 49.09 -18.81 -18.22
CA SER A 11 50.49 -19.24 -18.19
C SER A 11 50.99 -19.48 -16.76
N PHE A 12 51.85 -20.48 -16.56
CA PHE A 12 52.46 -20.79 -15.25
C PHE A 12 53.09 -19.56 -14.57
N ARG A 13 53.71 -18.67 -15.36
CA ARG A 13 54.29 -17.41 -14.86
C ARG A 13 53.20 -16.47 -14.30
N LEU A 14 52.09 -16.32 -14.99
CA LEU A 14 50.95 -15.50 -14.57
C LEU A 14 50.34 -16.05 -13.26
N MET A 15 50.10 -17.36 -13.18
CA MET A 15 49.58 -18.00 -11.96
C MET A 15 50.55 -17.82 -10.77
N LYS A 16 51.86 -17.99 -10.99
CA LYS A 16 52.88 -17.74 -9.95
C LYS A 16 52.88 -16.28 -9.48
N MET A 17 52.71 -15.31 -10.39
CA MET A 17 52.57 -13.89 -10.02
C MET A 17 51.28 -13.64 -9.23
N ALA A 18 50.16 -14.24 -9.63
CA ALA A 18 48.89 -14.14 -8.90
C ALA A 18 49.01 -14.70 -7.47
N GLN A 19 49.67 -15.84 -7.29
CA GLN A 19 49.93 -16.42 -5.97
C GLN A 19 50.83 -15.52 -5.10
N LEU A 20 51.84 -14.88 -5.70
CA LEU A 20 52.68 -13.91 -4.98
C LEU A 20 51.90 -12.66 -4.56
N LEU A 21 51.02 -12.16 -5.43
CA LEU A 21 50.12 -11.05 -5.11
C LEU A 21 49.11 -11.43 -4.03
N ALA A 22 48.57 -12.65 -4.06
CA ALA A 22 47.66 -13.13 -3.01
C ALA A 22 48.40 -13.21 -1.67
N ARG A 23 49.64 -13.72 -1.65
CA ARG A 23 50.50 -13.72 -0.45
C ARG A 23 50.84 -12.31 0.02
N PHE A 24 50.99 -11.36 -0.90
CA PHE A 24 51.22 -9.95 -0.59
C PHE A 24 49.99 -9.34 0.13
N LEU A 25 48.78 -9.59 -0.38
CA LEU A 25 47.53 -9.14 0.24
C LEU A 25 47.29 -9.78 1.61
N ARG A 26 47.46 -11.10 1.74
CA ARG A 26 47.29 -11.82 3.02
C ARG A 26 48.25 -11.36 4.11
N LYS A 27 49.39 -10.75 3.74
CA LYS A 27 50.39 -10.22 4.69
C LYS A 27 50.15 -8.75 5.07
N GLY A 28 49.03 -8.17 4.65
CA GLY A 28 48.71 -6.77 4.88
C GLY A 28 49.74 -5.78 4.34
N ARG A 29 50.34 -6.12 3.19
CA ARG A 29 51.36 -5.27 2.58
C ARG A 29 50.75 -4.12 1.76
N MET A 30 49.43 -4.11 1.56
CA MET A 30 48.77 -3.01 0.86
C MET A 30 48.70 -1.77 1.76
N ALA A 31 48.54 -1.96 3.07
CA ALA A 31 48.66 -0.93 4.09
C ALA A 31 50.01 -0.23 4.00
N ALA A 32 51.12 -0.98 3.94
CA ALA A 32 52.45 -0.39 3.80
C ALA A 32 52.64 0.45 2.51
N VAL A 33 52.00 0.06 1.40
CA VAL A 33 52.02 0.84 0.16
C VAL A 33 51.24 2.15 0.33
N MET A 34 50.07 2.10 0.97
CA MET A 34 49.25 3.28 1.25
C MET A 34 49.91 4.22 2.27
N GLU A 35 50.49 3.67 3.35
CA GLU A 35 51.26 4.42 4.35
C GLU A 35 52.41 5.19 3.71
N GLY A 36 53.19 4.55 2.83
CA GLY A 36 54.28 5.22 2.11
C GLY A 36 53.83 6.46 1.32
N GLN A 37 52.59 6.50 0.85
CA GLN A 37 52.01 7.67 0.17
C GLN A 37 51.52 8.75 1.15
N CYS A 38 51.28 8.41 2.42
CA CYS A 38 50.80 9.34 3.44
C CYS A 38 51.93 10.21 4.04
N TRP A 39 53.19 9.73 3.95
CA TRP A 39 54.39 10.40 4.50
C TRP A 39 55.12 11.33 3.53
N GLN A 40 54.89 11.21 2.23
CA GLN A 40 55.58 12.02 1.21
C GLN A 40 54.95 13.42 1.11
N GLN A 41 55.28 14.32 2.02
CA GLN A 41 54.59 15.61 2.12
C GLN A 41 55.12 16.76 1.25
N THR A 42 56.32 16.74 0.68
CA THR A 42 56.81 18.00 0.05
C THR A 42 57.78 17.90 -1.13
N GLU A 43 58.41 16.76 -1.44
CA GLU A 43 59.30 16.68 -2.60
C GLU A 43 59.02 15.42 -3.44
N LEU A 44 58.59 15.64 -4.69
CA LEU A 44 58.53 14.66 -5.79
C LEU A 44 57.49 13.53 -5.73
N ALA A 45 56.29 13.78 -5.22
CA ALA A 45 55.14 12.93 -5.58
C ALA A 45 54.73 13.24 -7.03
N PHE A 46 55.22 12.47 -8.01
CA PHE A 46 54.84 12.63 -9.42
C PHE A 46 53.33 12.31 -9.57
N PRO A 47 52.45 13.29 -9.84
CA PRO A 47 51.00 13.09 -9.85
C PRO A 47 50.49 11.91 -10.70
N PRO A 48 51.04 11.64 -11.92
CA PRO A 48 50.56 10.51 -12.70
C PRO A 48 51.04 9.16 -12.14
N LEU A 49 52.11 9.11 -11.34
CA LEU A 49 52.51 7.88 -10.63
C LEU A 49 51.48 7.54 -9.54
N GLN A 50 51.00 8.53 -8.78
CA GLN A 50 49.96 8.34 -7.77
C GLN A 50 48.64 7.90 -8.40
N GLU A 51 48.25 8.50 -9.52
CA GLU A 51 47.05 8.11 -10.24
C GLU A 51 47.17 6.71 -10.85
N ALA A 52 48.35 6.35 -11.38
CA ALA A 52 48.63 5.00 -11.85
C ALA A 52 48.51 4.00 -10.69
N LEU A 53 49.15 4.28 -9.55
CA LEU A 53 49.10 3.44 -8.36
C LEU A 53 47.66 3.26 -7.85
N LEU A 54 46.91 4.35 -7.68
CA LEU A 54 45.50 4.34 -7.32
C LEU A 54 44.68 3.45 -8.26
N SER A 55 44.92 3.56 -9.57
CA SER A 55 44.28 2.71 -10.58
C SER A 55 44.70 1.25 -10.52
N LYS A 56 45.94 0.96 -10.10
CA LYS A 56 46.42 -0.42 -9.89
C LYS A 56 45.80 -1.02 -8.63
N VAL A 57 45.72 -0.28 -7.53
CA VAL A 57 45.16 -0.73 -6.25
C VAL A 57 43.69 -1.09 -6.43
N VAL A 58 42.84 -0.13 -6.82
CA VAL A 58 41.39 -0.38 -6.92
C VAL A 58 41.05 -1.33 -8.08
N GLY A 59 41.79 -1.27 -9.19
CA GLY A 59 41.55 -2.11 -10.36
C GLY A 59 42.21 -3.48 -10.34
N LEU A 60 42.84 -3.90 -9.22
CA LEU A 60 43.53 -5.19 -9.14
C LEU A 60 42.60 -6.40 -9.37
N PRO A 61 41.40 -6.47 -8.75
CA PRO A 61 40.45 -7.56 -8.95
C PRO A 61 40.05 -7.74 -10.41
N ASP A 62 39.64 -6.64 -11.05
CA ASP A 62 39.12 -6.66 -12.43
C ASP A 62 40.21 -7.14 -13.41
N ARG A 63 41.45 -6.73 -13.19
CA ARG A 63 42.56 -7.10 -14.07
C ARG A 63 42.95 -8.56 -13.91
N LEU A 64 43.00 -9.06 -12.68
CA LEU A 64 43.31 -10.47 -12.44
C LEU A 64 42.15 -11.36 -12.86
N GLY A 65 40.90 -10.94 -12.65
CA GLY A 65 39.72 -11.60 -13.17
C GLY A 65 39.75 -11.71 -14.70
N ASN A 66 40.09 -10.63 -15.40
CA ASN A 66 40.20 -10.65 -16.87
C ASN A 66 41.34 -11.54 -17.39
N CYS A 67 42.45 -11.61 -16.65
CA CYS A 67 43.62 -12.42 -17.04
C CYS A 67 43.51 -13.90 -16.66
N LEU A 68 42.87 -14.23 -15.53
CA LEU A 68 42.79 -15.58 -14.98
C LEU A 68 41.44 -16.27 -15.24
N GLN A 69 40.39 -15.51 -15.56
CA GLN A 69 39.04 -15.99 -15.84
C GLN A 69 38.53 -16.97 -14.79
N HIS A 70 38.47 -18.26 -15.12
CA HIS A 70 37.93 -19.33 -14.28
C HIS A 70 38.93 -19.83 -13.23
N GLU A 71 40.22 -19.56 -13.41
CA GLU A 71 41.29 -19.95 -12.48
C GLU A 71 41.67 -18.82 -11.50
N ASN A 72 40.76 -17.86 -11.27
CA ASN A 72 41.03 -16.74 -10.39
C ASN A 72 41.12 -17.19 -8.92
N LEU A 73 42.00 -16.54 -8.14
CA LEU A 73 42.16 -16.83 -6.72
C LEU A 73 41.10 -16.11 -5.88
N SER A 74 40.74 -16.68 -4.73
CA SER A 74 39.63 -16.19 -3.91
C SER A 74 39.84 -14.77 -3.41
N GLU A 75 41.08 -14.36 -3.16
CA GLU A 75 41.45 -13.01 -2.70
C GLU A 75 41.14 -11.92 -3.74
N PHE A 76 41.06 -12.29 -5.02
CA PHE A 76 40.84 -11.34 -6.12
C PHE A 76 39.39 -11.30 -6.58
N PHE A 77 38.48 -12.06 -5.97
CA PHE A 77 37.07 -11.77 -6.14
C PHE A 77 36.77 -10.40 -5.49
N PRO A 78 36.04 -9.51 -6.17
CA PRO A 78 35.76 -8.18 -5.63
C PRO A 78 35.18 -8.21 -4.21
N GLN A 79 34.31 -9.18 -3.90
CA GLN A 79 33.71 -9.32 -2.58
C GLN A 79 34.77 -9.52 -1.49
N ASN A 80 35.83 -10.28 -1.76
CA ASN A 80 36.88 -10.56 -0.78
C ASN A 80 37.96 -9.47 -0.80
N TYR A 81 38.33 -8.99 -1.99
CA TYR A 81 39.37 -7.99 -2.13
C TYR A 81 39.03 -6.67 -1.44
N PHE A 82 37.80 -6.16 -1.62
CA PHE A 82 37.40 -4.88 -1.04
C PHE A 82 37.17 -4.96 0.48
N LEU A 83 36.84 -6.15 1.02
CA LEU A 83 36.85 -6.40 2.46
C LEU A 83 38.28 -6.30 3.01
N LEU A 84 39.24 -6.98 2.36
CA LEU A 84 40.66 -6.91 2.73
C LEU A 84 41.18 -5.47 2.61
N LEU A 85 40.89 -4.79 1.51
CA LEU A 85 41.29 -3.39 1.32
C LEU A 85 40.70 -2.48 2.40
N GLY A 86 39.46 -2.73 2.85
CA GLY A 86 38.84 -2.03 3.97
C GLY A 86 39.63 -2.19 5.27
N GLU A 87 40.01 -3.42 5.64
CA GLU A 87 40.84 -3.69 6.83
C GLU A 87 42.22 -3.02 6.72
N GLU A 88 42.84 -3.05 5.54
CA GLU A 88 44.12 -2.38 5.28
C GLU A 88 44.00 -0.86 5.42
N VAL A 89 42.89 -0.26 4.96
CA VAL A 89 42.62 1.17 5.13
C VAL A 89 42.48 1.51 6.62
N VAL A 90 41.81 0.69 7.42
CA VAL A 90 41.74 0.90 8.89
C VAL A 90 43.14 0.89 9.52
N GLN A 91 44.00 -0.06 9.13
CA GLN A 91 45.38 -0.14 9.62
C GLN A 91 46.18 1.13 9.26
N VAL A 92 46.06 1.61 8.01
CA VAL A 92 46.72 2.86 7.58
C VAL A 92 46.22 4.05 8.41
N LEU A 93 44.91 4.15 8.65
CA LEU A 93 44.35 5.22 9.48
C LEU A 93 44.83 5.14 10.92
N GLN A 94 45.00 3.94 11.48
CA GLN A 94 45.57 3.73 12.82
C GLN A 94 47.02 4.22 12.87
N ALA A 95 47.85 3.85 11.88
CA ALA A 95 49.23 4.32 11.78
C ALA A 95 49.34 5.85 11.66
N ILE A 96 48.42 6.47 10.91
CA ILE A 96 48.31 7.94 10.80
C ILE A 96 47.97 8.54 12.17
N VAL A 97 46.98 7.99 12.89
CA VAL A 97 46.58 8.49 14.22
C VAL A 97 47.72 8.37 15.23
N ASP A 98 48.44 7.25 15.23
CA ASP A 98 49.57 7.03 16.15
C ASP A 98 50.73 7.98 15.87
N SER A 99 50.99 8.28 14.60
CA SER A 99 52.03 9.24 14.21
C SER A 99 51.63 10.69 14.51
N LEU A 100 50.36 11.04 14.33
CA LEU A 100 49.83 12.35 14.74
C LEU A 100 49.92 12.53 16.26
N ARG A 101 49.72 11.47 17.05
CA ARG A 101 50.00 11.49 18.50
C ARG A 101 51.49 11.68 18.81
N GLY A 102 52.36 11.16 17.95
CA GLY A 102 53.80 11.36 17.98
C GLY A 102 54.28 12.73 17.44
N GLY A 103 53.38 13.59 16.97
CA GLY A 103 53.71 14.94 16.48
C GLY A 103 54.24 15.00 15.04
N LEU A 104 54.09 13.92 14.26
CA LEU A 104 54.48 13.88 12.84
C LEU A 104 53.33 14.31 11.94
N ASP A 105 53.63 15.13 10.92
CA ASP A 105 52.63 15.52 9.92
C ASP A 105 52.35 14.38 8.93
N CYS A 106 51.05 14.13 8.68
CA CYS A 106 50.57 13.02 7.85
C CYS A 106 49.52 13.52 6.83
N SER A 107 49.45 12.92 5.64
CA SER A 107 48.36 13.16 4.69
C SER A 107 47.40 11.97 4.57
N VAL A 108 46.09 12.22 4.62
CA VAL A 108 45.04 11.21 4.34
C VAL A 108 44.59 11.20 2.87
N SER A 109 45.16 12.07 2.02
CA SER A 109 44.65 12.32 0.66
C SER A 109 44.62 11.06 -0.22
N PHE A 110 45.68 10.25 -0.18
CA PHE A 110 45.75 9.03 -0.99
C PHE A 110 44.70 8.01 -0.54
N VAL A 111 44.50 7.86 0.76
CA VAL A 111 43.47 6.98 1.33
C VAL A 111 42.07 7.44 0.94
N SER A 112 41.80 8.76 0.98
CA SER A 112 40.55 9.35 0.49
C SER A 112 40.29 9.06 -0.98
N GLN A 113 41.33 9.09 -1.81
CA GLN A 113 41.23 8.77 -3.24
C GLN A 113 40.96 7.29 -3.48
N VAL A 114 41.62 6.39 -2.73
CA VAL A 114 41.37 4.94 -2.77
C VAL A 114 39.92 4.64 -2.40
N LEU A 115 39.45 5.20 -1.28
CA LEU A 115 38.06 5.07 -0.83
C LEU A 115 37.08 5.58 -1.89
N GLY A 116 37.29 6.81 -2.38
CA GLY A 116 36.44 7.40 -3.40
C GLY A 116 36.37 6.59 -4.69
N LYS A 117 37.52 6.10 -5.17
CA LYS A 117 37.57 5.31 -6.41
C LYS A 117 36.95 3.92 -6.23
N ALA A 118 37.10 3.28 -5.06
CA ALA A 118 36.43 2.02 -4.75
C ALA A 118 34.89 2.19 -4.77
N CYS A 119 34.37 3.26 -4.16
CA CYS A 119 32.93 3.55 -4.19
C CYS A 119 32.42 3.83 -5.62
N VAL A 120 33.16 4.58 -6.44
CA VAL A 120 32.81 4.82 -7.86
C VAL A 120 32.78 3.53 -8.68
N HIS A 121 33.60 2.53 -8.34
CA HIS A 121 33.55 1.19 -8.95
C HIS A 121 32.36 0.34 -8.46
N GLY A 122 31.45 0.90 -7.66
CA GLY A 122 30.27 0.20 -7.12
C GLY A 122 30.58 -0.71 -5.93
N ARG A 123 31.75 -0.55 -5.29
CA ARG A 123 32.24 -1.41 -4.19
C ARG A 123 32.07 -0.80 -2.80
N GLN A 124 31.14 0.14 -2.70
CA GLN A 124 30.87 0.88 -1.49
C GLN A 124 30.36 -0.01 -0.35
N LYS A 125 29.53 -1.03 -0.65
CA LYS A 125 28.98 -1.95 0.36
C LYS A 125 30.07 -2.77 1.02
N GLU A 126 31.01 -3.30 0.23
CA GLU A 126 32.10 -4.13 0.72
C GLU A 126 33.12 -3.31 1.53
N ILE A 127 33.59 -2.17 0.99
CA ILE A 127 34.62 -1.38 1.67
C ILE A 127 34.07 -0.66 2.91
N LEU A 128 32.89 -0.03 2.81
CA LEU A 128 32.28 0.70 3.93
C LEU A 128 31.67 -0.25 4.96
N GLY A 129 31.26 -1.46 4.56
CA GLY A 129 30.84 -2.52 5.48
C GLY A 129 31.91 -2.92 6.49
N VAL A 130 33.19 -2.74 6.16
CA VAL A 130 34.32 -2.92 7.09
C VAL A 130 34.66 -1.61 7.80
N LEU A 131 34.77 -0.52 7.04
CA LEU A 131 35.23 0.77 7.58
C LEU A 131 34.28 1.34 8.62
N VAL A 132 32.97 1.37 8.35
CA VAL A 132 32.00 2.07 9.21
C VAL A 132 31.90 1.43 10.60
N PRO A 133 31.76 0.10 10.77
CA PRO A 133 31.74 -0.51 12.10
C PRO A 133 33.03 -0.26 12.90
N ARG A 134 34.20 -0.37 12.25
CA ARG A 134 35.51 -0.15 12.90
C ARG A 134 35.69 1.30 13.32
N LEU A 135 35.44 2.25 12.41
CA LEU A 135 35.53 3.67 12.70
C LEU A 135 34.48 4.11 13.72
N THR A 136 33.31 3.48 13.76
CA THR A 136 32.31 3.74 14.80
C THR A 136 32.87 3.46 16.20
N ALA A 137 33.53 2.31 16.40
CA ALA A 137 34.15 2.00 17.68
C ALA A 137 35.32 2.95 18.02
N LEU A 138 36.16 3.26 17.04
CA LEU A 138 37.36 4.09 17.24
C LEU A 138 37.04 5.58 17.50
N THR A 139 35.95 6.08 16.92
CA THR A 139 35.54 7.49 17.07
C THR A 139 34.74 7.77 18.34
N GLN A 140 34.22 6.74 19.03
CA GLN A 140 33.44 6.92 20.27
C GLN A 140 34.25 7.56 21.39
N SER A 141 35.54 7.21 21.53
CA SER A 141 36.39 7.65 22.64
C SER A 141 37.53 8.59 22.25
N SER A 142 37.66 8.95 20.96
CA SER A 142 38.80 9.72 20.46
C SER A 142 38.39 10.84 19.49
N CYS A 143 38.61 12.08 19.92
CA CYS A 143 38.43 13.27 19.08
C CYS A 143 39.45 13.31 17.92
N LEU A 144 40.63 12.72 18.09
CA LEU A 144 41.62 12.61 17.01
C LEU A 144 41.11 11.70 15.89
N TRP A 145 40.47 10.57 16.23
CA TRP A 145 39.85 9.69 15.25
C TRP A 145 38.74 10.38 14.47
N GLN A 146 37.90 11.18 15.15
CA GLN A 146 36.87 11.99 14.49
C GLN A 146 37.48 12.98 13.50
N ARG A 147 38.51 13.74 13.92
CA ARG A 147 39.22 14.68 13.04
C ARG A 147 39.85 14.00 11.82
N VAL A 148 40.45 12.83 11.99
CA VAL A 148 41.02 12.06 10.88
C VAL A 148 39.90 11.61 9.92
N CYS A 149 38.75 11.15 10.43
CA CYS A 149 37.60 10.81 9.59
C CYS A 149 37.07 12.02 8.82
N TRP A 150 36.94 13.19 9.47
CA TRP A 150 36.51 14.42 8.79
C TRP A 150 37.48 14.78 7.66
N ARG A 151 38.79 14.74 7.93
CA ARG A 151 39.82 14.99 6.90
C ARG A 151 39.78 13.95 5.78
N LEU A 152 39.53 12.67 6.09
CA LEU A 152 39.41 11.61 5.11
C LEU A 152 38.27 11.92 4.12
N VAL A 153 37.09 12.29 4.61
CA VAL A 153 35.94 12.57 3.74
C VAL A 153 36.05 13.94 3.05
N GLU A 154 36.59 14.96 3.72
CA GLU A 154 36.87 16.28 3.11
C GLU A 154 37.80 16.19 1.89
N ARG A 155 38.69 15.20 1.84
CA ARG A 155 39.67 15.00 0.75
C ARG A 155 39.18 14.04 -0.34
N VAL A 156 37.94 13.54 -0.26
CA VAL A 156 37.33 12.73 -1.33
C VAL A 156 37.11 13.61 -2.57
N PRO A 157 37.51 13.17 -3.78
CA PRO A 157 37.25 13.93 -5.00
C PRO A 157 35.75 14.13 -5.26
N ASP A 158 35.34 15.29 -5.78
CA ASP A 158 33.91 15.61 -6.02
C ASP A 158 33.18 14.57 -6.90
N ARG A 159 33.90 13.97 -7.87
CA ARG A 159 33.38 12.88 -8.72
C ARG A 159 33.00 11.61 -7.96
N ALA A 160 33.58 11.41 -6.78
CA ALA A 160 33.36 10.25 -5.92
C ALA A 160 32.51 10.57 -4.68
N MET A 161 32.29 11.86 -4.38
CA MET A 161 31.60 12.33 -3.18
C MET A 161 30.22 11.67 -3.01
N GLU A 162 29.46 11.58 -4.10
CA GLU A 162 28.13 10.97 -4.07
C GLU A 162 28.16 9.50 -3.67
N ALA A 163 29.01 8.69 -4.30
CA ALA A 163 29.10 7.26 -4.04
C ALA A 163 29.57 6.98 -2.60
N VAL A 164 30.52 7.78 -2.10
CA VAL A 164 31.00 7.68 -0.72
C VAL A 164 29.89 8.05 0.28
N LEU A 165 29.22 9.19 0.08
CA LEU A 165 28.16 9.63 0.99
C LEU A 165 26.98 8.66 0.99
N THR A 166 26.55 8.21 -0.19
CA THR A 166 25.47 7.22 -0.33
C THR A 166 25.78 5.97 0.47
N GLY A 167 26.97 5.39 0.27
CA GLY A 167 27.37 4.20 1.00
C GLY A 167 27.54 4.43 2.51
N LEU A 168 28.00 5.62 2.94
CA LEU A 168 28.14 5.96 4.36
C LEU A 168 26.77 6.07 5.06
N VAL A 169 25.78 6.70 4.42
CA VAL A 169 24.43 6.82 4.98
C VAL A 169 23.72 5.46 4.99
N GLU A 170 23.92 4.61 3.98
CA GLU A 170 23.37 3.25 3.96
C GLU A 170 23.97 2.33 5.03
N THR A 171 25.25 2.50 5.37
CA THR A 171 25.96 1.63 6.33
C THR A 171 25.91 2.14 7.76
N ALA A 172 25.79 3.45 7.97
CA ALA A 172 25.68 4.04 9.29
C ALA A 172 24.23 4.05 9.77
N SER A 173 23.91 3.14 10.70
CA SER A 173 22.56 2.96 11.22
C SER A 173 22.07 4.07 12.15
N ARG A 174 22.96 4.95 12.66
CA ARG A 174 22.59 5.99 13.63
C ARG A 174 23.15 7.38 13.27
N PRO A 175 22.40 8.47 13.55
CA PRO A 175 22.84 9.85 13.33
C PRO A 175 24.17 10.23 13.99
N GLU A 176 24.42 9.73 15.20
CA GLU A 176 25.63 10.11 15.96
C GLU A 176 26.89 9.54 15.30
N VAL A 177 26.76 8.38 14.64
CA VAL A 177 27.85 7.77 13.87
C VAL A 177 28.17 8.64 12.66
N LEU A 178 27.16 9.03 11.88
CA LEU A 178 27.36 9.93 10.75
C LEU A 178 27.97 11.27 11.19
N SER A 179 27.52 11.83 12.31
CA SER A 179 28.06 13.08 12.85
C SER A 179 29.55 12.95 13.20
N ARG A 180 29.95 11.86 13.85
CA ARG A 180 31.37 11.59 14.19
C ARG A 180 32.23 11.34 12.96
N LEU A 181 31.70 10.72 11.90
CA LEU A 181 32.47 10.39 10.69
C LEU A 181 32.57 11.56 9.70
N LEU A 182 31.49 12.33 9.51
CA LEU A 182 31.39 13.38 8.50
C LEU A 182 31.64 14.78 9.07
N GLY A 183 31.38 15.01 10.35
CA GLY A 183 31.42 16.36 10.95
C GLY A 183 30.51 17.32 10.17
N ASN A 184 30.97 18.57 9.97
CA ASN A 184 30.25 19.60 9.22
C ASN A 184 30.63 19.64 7.73
N LEU A 185 30.86 18.48 7.10
CA LEU A 185 31.20 18.38 5.67
C LEU A 185 30.18 19.08 4.76
N VAL A 186 28.88 18.96 5.06
CA VAL A 186 27.81 19.59 4.29
C VAL A 186 27.89 21.12 4.27
N MET A 187 28.54 21.74 5.25
CA MET A 187 28.77 23.20 5.28
C MET A 187 30.00 23.62 4.48
N LYS A 188 30.93 22.69 4.22
CA LYS A 188 32.23 22.96 3.58
C LYS A 188 32.24 22.63 2.10
N ASN A 189 31.47 21.63 1.66
CA ASN A 189 31.44 21.17 0.28
C ASN A 189 30.01 21.23 -0.29
N LYS A 190 29.80 22.07 -1.31
CA LYS A 190 28.51 22.24 -2.00
C LYS A 190 27.99 20.95 -2.63
N LYS A 191 28.87 20.08 -3.12
CA LYS A 191 28.47 18.78 -3.67
C LYS A 191 27.96 17.85 -2.57
N ALA A 192 28.62 17.83 -1.41
CA ALA A 192 28.14 17.07 -0.26
C ALA A 192 26.79 17.59 0.25
N GLN A 193 26.64 18.92 0.34
CA GLN A 193 25.36 19.57 0.66
C GLN A 193 24.26 19.11 -0.29
N PHE A 194 24.46 19.26 -1.60
CA PHE A 194 23.49 18.84 -2.62
C PHE A 194 23.14 17.35 -2.52
N VAL A 195 24.12 16.47 -2.32
CA VAL A 195 23.84 15.03 -2.21
C VAL A 195 22.95 14.75 -0.99
N MET A 196 23.31 15.29 0.18
CA MET A 196 22.63 14.99 1.45
C MET A 196 21.25 15.66 1.57
N THR A 197 21.06 16.86 1.03
CA THR A 197 19.80 17.60 1.17
C THR A 197 18.90 17.54 -0.06
N GLN A 198 19.45 17.25 -1.25
CA GLN A 198 18.66 17.18 -2.49
C GLN A 198 18.60 15.77 -3.06
N LYS A 199 19.76 15.19 -3.38
CA LYS A 199 19.81 13.97 -4.19
C LYS A 199 19.22 12.76 -3.46
N LEU A 200 19.63 12.54 -2.21
CA LEU A 200 19.15 11.41 -1.41
C LEU A 200 17.67 11.56 -1.02
N LEU A 201 17.16 12.79 -0.87
CA LEU A 201 15.77 13.04 -0.44
C LEU A 201 14.76 13.06 -1.61
N PHE A 202 15.13 13.61 -2.77
CA PHE A 202 14.19 13.81 -3.87
C PHE A 202 14.45 12.94 -5.11
N LEU A 203 15.73 12.72 -5.46
CA LEU A 203 16.12 12.10 -6.73
C LEU A 203 16.35 10.59 -6.61
N GLN A 204 16.80 10.12 -5.44
CA GLN A 204 17.08 8.71 -5.15
C GLN A 204 16.08 8.22 -4.09
N TYR A 205 14.81 8.06 -4.47
CA TYR A 205 13.82 7.45 -3.59
C TYR A 205 14.04 5.94 -3.54
N GLY A 206 13.94 5.33 -2.36
CA GLY A 206 14.16 3.89 -2.16
C GLY A 206 15.03 3.52 -0.96
N TYR A 207 15.56 4.51 -0.24
CA TYR A 207 16.23 4.24 1.04
C TYR A 207 15.23 3.79 2.10
N THR A 208 15.70 2.95 3.01
CA THR A 208 14.89 2.47 4.13
C THR A 208 14.68 3.59 5.16
N THR A 209 13.62 3.50 5.95
CA THR A 209 13.29 4.46 7.00
C THR A 209 14.45 4.73 7.98
N PRO A 210 15.24 3.73 8.43
CA PRO A 210 16.42 3.97 9.28
C PRO A 210 17.51 4.83 8.61
N VAL A 211 17.69 4.69 7.30
CA VAL A 211 18.66 5.48 6.53
C VAL A 211 18.22 6.94 6.47
N LEU A 212 16.91 7.20 6.28
CA LEU A 212 16.34 8.54 6.37
C LEU A 212 16.51 9.15 7.78
N GLN A 213 16.25 8.38 8.84
CA GLN A 213 16.46 8.82 10.22
C GLN A 213 17.92 9.17 10.49
N SER A 214 18.85 8.34 10.02
CA SER A 214 20.29 8.57 10.13
C SER A 214 20.69 9.87 9.43
N LEU A 215 20.23 10.08 8.18
CA LEU A 215 20.53 11.26 7.36
C LEU A 215 19.96 12.55 7.95
N LEU A 216 18.67 12.58 8.25
CA LEU A 216 17.99 13.78 8.75
C LEU A 216 18.40 14.08 10.20
N GLY A 217 18.62 13.05 11.01
CA GLY A 217 19.20 13.19 12.34
C GLY A 217 20.63 13.74 12.27
N TYR A 218 21.45 13.36 11.28
CA TYR A 218 22.77 13.95 11.07
C TYR A 218 22.68 15.47 10.85
N LEU A 219 21.70 15.96 10.08
CA LEU A 219 21.48 17.39 9.90
C LEU A 219 20.98 18.07 11.19
N ALA A 220 20.23 17.36 12.03
CA ALA A 220 19.70 17.88 13.29
C ALA A 220 20.76 18.04 14.41
N MET A 221 21.82 17.23 14.41
CA MET A 221 22.72 17.06 15.56
C MET A 221 23.67 18.24 15.86
N ASP A 222 23.91 19.16 14.93
CA ASP A 222 24.78 20.34 15.14
C ASP A 222 24.05 21.60 14.68
N SER A 223 24.09 22.66 15.50
CA SER A 223 23.39 23.92 15.26
C SER A 223 23.74 24.57 13.91
N GLN A 224 24.95 24.36 13.38
CA GLN A 224 25.34 24.89 12.07
C GLN A 224 24.61 24.19 10.91
N ARG A 225 24.17 22.95 11.09
CA ARG A 225 23.48 22.15 10.06
C ARG A 225 21.96 22.27 10.13
N ARG A 226 21.40 22.65 11.28
CA ARG A 226 19.94 22.77 11.48
C ARG A 226 19.23 23.69 10.46
N PRO A 227 19.81 24.81 9.99
CA PRO A 227 19.21 25.58 8.90
C PRO A 227 19.02 24.79 7.60
N LEU A 228 19.91 23.82 7.30
CA LEU A 228 19.74 22.93 6.15
C LEU A 228 18.59 21.94 6.34
N LEU A 229 18.32 21.51 7.57
CA LEU A 229 17.18 20.64 7.89
C LEU A 229 15.85 21.38 7.70
N ILE A 230 15.75 22.63 8.18
CA ILE A 230 14.56 23.47 7.98
C ILE A 230 14.35 23.72 6.49
N GLN A 231 15.41 24.06 5.75
CA GLN A 231 15.31 24.24 4.30
C GLN A 231 14.83 22.96 3.59
N ALA A 232 15.37 21.80 3.97
CA ALA A 232 14.92 20.52 3.43
C ALA A 232 13.44 20.25 3.76
N LEU A 233 12.97 20.57 4.97
CA LEU A 233 11.55 20.43 5.33
C LEU A 233 10.64 21.30 4.45
N LYS A 234 11.02 22.56 4.20
CA LYS A 234 10.26 23.47 3.33
C LYS A 234 10.12 22.90 1.92
N GLU A 235 11.23 22.49 1.31
CA GLU A 235 11.24 21.89 -0.03
C GLU A 235 10.50 20.54 -0.07
N LEU A 236 10.60 19.73 1.00
CA LEU A 236 9.84 18.50 1.15
C LEU A 236 8.34 18.78 1.19
N LEU A 237 7.88 19.77 1.95
CA LEU A 237 6.46 20.14 2.02
C LEU A 237 5.93 20.72 0.71
N GLU A 238 6.71 21.54 0.01
CA GLU A 238 6.37 22.06 -1.32
C GLU A 238 6.17 20.92 -2.33
N MET A 239 7.15 19.99 -2.40
CA MET A 239 7.05 18.82 -3.28
C MET A 239 5.94 17.87 -2.85
N TRP A 240 5.75 17.68 -1.54
CA TRP A 240 4.72 16.82 -0.97
C TRP A 240 3.30 17.34 -1.24
N GLY A 241 3.13 18.67 -1.28
CA GLY A 241 1.85 19.33 -1.49
C GLY A 241 1.53 19.71 -2.94
N SER A 242 2.48 19.59 -3.85
CA SER A 242 2.28 19.87 -5.27
C SER A 242 1.24 18.96 -5.91
N SER A 243 0.21 19.54 -6.54
CA SER A 243 -0.86 18.79 -7.20
C SER A 243 -0.35 17.91 -8.35
N SER A 244 0.68 18.38 -9.08
CA SER A 244 1.32 17.59 -10.13
C SER A 244 2.11 16.41 -9.55
N ALA A 245 2.80 16.61 -8.42
CA ALA A 245 3.52 15.52 -7.75
C ALA A 245 2.55 14.45 -7.25
N VAL A 246 1.44 14.83 -6.62
CA VAL A 246 0.41 13.88 -6.15
C VAL A 246 -0.15 13.02 -7.29
N ARG A 247 -0.31 13.57 -8.49
CA ARG A 247 -0.85 12.86 -9.67
C ARG A 247 0.16 12.00 -10.42
N HIS A 248 1.42 12.43 -10.48
CA HIS A 248 2.44 11.82 -11.35
C HIS A 248 3.57 11.09 -10.62
N THR A 249 3.58 11.12 -9.28
CA THR A 249 4.60 10.44 -8.47
C THR A 249 4.07 9.09 -7.97
N PRO A 250 4.84 7.99 -8.15
CA PRO A 250 4.46 6.68 -7.61
C PRO A 250 4.23 6.70 -6.10
N LEU A 251 3.28 5.90 -5.61
CA LEU A 251 2.95 5.81 -4.18
C LEU A 251 4.18 5.55 -3.29
N PRO A 252 5.14 4.65 -3.63
CA PRO A 252 6.34 4.45 -2.80
C PRO A 252 7.17 5.72 -2.60
N GLN A 253 7.26 6.57 -3.63
CA GLN A 253 7.99 7.85 -3.53
C GLN A 253 7.19 8.87 -2.71
N GLN A 254 5.85 8.90 -2.82
CA GLN A 254 5.01 9.73 -1.96
C GLN A 254 5.13 9.33 -0.48
N CYS A 255 5.15 8.03 -0.18
CA CYS A 255 5.43 7.49 1.16
C CYS A 255 6.81 7.92 1.65
N TYR A 256 7.84 7.82 0.80
CA TYR A 256 9.21 8.20 1.12
C TYR A 256 9.32 9.68 1.54
N ILE A 257 8.74 10.59 0.75
CA ILE A 257 8.70 12.02 1.07
C ILE A 257 7.90 12.27 2.35
N SER A 258 6.75 11.60 2.53
CA SER A 258 5.93 11.75 3.74
C SER A 258 6.71 11.33 4.99
N LYS A 259 7.44 10.21 4.95
CA LYS A 259 8.32 9.77 6.05
C LYS A 259 9.43 10.79 6.32
N ALA A 260 10.06 11.34 5.28
CA ALA A 260 11.09 12.37 5.43
C ALA A 260 10.55 13.65 6.10
N VAL A 261 9.34 14.10 5.74
CA VAL A 261 8.65 15.23 6.40
C VAL A 261 8.46 14.95 7.90
N LEU A 262 7.91 13.77 8.24
CA LEU A 262 7.67 13.40 9.64
C LEU A 262 8.97 13.34 10.46
N ILE A 263 10.04 12.77 9.88
CA ILE A 263 11.36 12.69 10.54
C ILE A 263 11.96 14.09 10.75
N CYS A 264 11.82 15.00 9.78
CA CYS A 264 12.26 16.39 9.95
C CYS A 264 11.51 17.06 11.11
N LEU A 265 10.19 16.93 11.17
CA LEU A 265 9.35 17.50 12.22
C LEU A 265 9.65 16.92 13.62
N ALA A 266 10.02 15.65 13.70
CA ALA A 266 10.43 15.01 14.96
C ALA A 266 11.76 15.59 15.50
N HIS A 267 12.66 16.01 14.60
CA HIS A 267 13.97 16.55 14.98
C HIS A 267 14.01 18.05 15.25
N LEU A 268 13.06 18.82 14.70
CA LEU A 268 13.00 20.27 14.88
C LEU A 268 12.42 20.66 16.24
N GLY A 269 13.07 21.65 16.87
CA GLY A 269 12.61 22.22 18.14
C GLY A 269 11.52 23.26 17.93
N ASP A 270 10.82 23.63 19.00
CA ASP A 270 9.65 24.51 18.88
C ASP A 270 10.04 25.94 18.47
N GLU A 271 11.20 26.46 18.90
CA GLU A 271 11.70 27.79 18.50
C GLU A 271 11.94 27.89 16.98
N GLU A 272 12.56 26.87 16.38
CA GLU A 272 12.85 26.83 14.94
C GLU A 272 11.59 26.74 14.08
N LEU A 273 10.57 26.05 14.60
CA LEU A 273 9.26 25.94 13.95
C LEU A 273 8.49 27.27 14.04
N GLN A 274 8.63 28.02 15.14
CA GLN A 274 7.98 29.33 15.28
C GLN A 274 8.45 30.35 14.23
N ASP A 275 9.76 30.39 13.95
CA ASP A 275 10.34 31.33 12.96
C ASP A 275 9.81 31.12 11.53
N SER A 276 9.36 29.91 11.21
CA SER A 276 8.88 29.53 9.86
C SER A 276 7.44 29.02 9.85
N ARG A 277 6.69 29.25 10.93
CA ARG A 277 5.37 28.67 11.17
C ARG A 277 4.37 28.94 10.04
N ASP A 278 4.23 30.20 9.65
CA ASP A 278 3.21 30.61 8.67
C ASP A 278 3.48 30.00 7.28
N GLU A 279 4.75 29.95 6.87
CA GLU A 279 5.17 29.35 5.61
C GLU A 279 4.97 27.83 5.60
N LEU A 280 5.37 27.15 6.67
CA LEU A 280 5.19 25.71 6.81
C LEU A 280 3.70 25.33 6.85
N LEU A 281 2.88 26.10 7.55
CA LEU A 281 1.45 25.87 7.66
C LEU A 281 0.73 26.14 6.34
N ALA A 282 1.11 27.18 5.60
CA ALA A 282 0.58 27.44 4.26
C ALA A 282 0.86 26.28 3.30
N SER A 283 2.11 25.80 3.25
CA SER A 283 2.51 24.66 2.42
C SER A 283 1.83 23.35 2.84
N LEU A 284 1.72 23.11 4.15
CA LEU A 284 1.01 21.95 4.69
C LEU A 284 -0.47 21.97 4.27
N MET A 285 -1.18 23.07 4.49
CA MET A 285 -2.61 23.17 4.18
C MET A 285 -2.89 23.01 2.68
N ALA A 286 -2.04 23.59 1.82
CA ALA A 286 -2.13 23.38 0.38
C ALA A 286 -1.97 21.90 0.02
N GLY A 287 -0.98 21.22 0.63
CA GLY A 287 -0.72 19.81 0.39
C GLY A 287 -1.78 18.86 0.93
N VAL A 288 -2.33 19.15 2.12
CA VAL A 288 -3.42 18.37 2.72
C VAL A 288 -4.65 18.43 1.83
N LYS A 289 -5.02 19.61 1.34
CA LYS A 289 -6.12 19.77 0.38
C LYS A 289 -5.91 18.88 -0.86
N CYS A 290 -4.78 19.03 -1.55
CA CYS A 290 -4.46 18.24 -2.75
C CYS A 290 -4.52 16.72 -2.51
N ARG A 291 -4.10 16.25 -1.34
CA ARG A 291 -4.06 14.82 -1.01
C ARG A 291 -5.41 14.26 -0.60
N LEU A 292 -6.23 15.04 0.12
CA LEU A 292 -7.59 14.63 0.48
C LEU A 292 -8.50 14.59 -0.76
N ASP A 293 -8.26 15.47 -1.73
CA ASP A 293 -8.97 15.49 -3.02
C ASP A 293 -8.60 14.30 -3.93
N SER A 294 -7.57 13.52 -3.60
CA SER A 294 -7.15 12.34 -4.37
C SER A 294 -8.21 11.23 -4.33
N SER A 295 -8.45 10.59 -5.48
CA SER A 295 -9.32 9.41 -5.58
C SER A 295 -8.75 8.17 -4.88
N LEU A 296 -7.42 8.08 -4.77
CA LEU A 296 -6.70 6.94 -4.18
C LEU A 296 -6.75 6.96 -2.63
N PRO A 297 -7.31 5.92 -1.97
CA PRO A 297 -7.38 5.86 -0.50
C PRO A 297 -6.03 5.94 0.21
N ALA A 298 -4.99 5.30 -0.36
CA ALA A 298 -3.64 5.32 0.21
C ALA A 298 -3.05 6.74 0.26
N VAL A 299 -3.26 7.55 -0.78
CA VAL A 299 -2.79 8.94 -0.85
C VAL A 299 -3.53 9.82 0.16
N ARG A 300 -4.86 9.64 0.30
CA ARG A 300 -5.65 10.34 1.33
C ARG A 300 -5.16 10.00 2.73
N ARG A 301 -4.86 8.71 3.00
CA ARG A 301 -4.33 8.23 4.28
C ARG A 301 -3.00 8.89 4.64
N LEU A 302 -2.05 8.95 3.71
CA LEU A 302 -0.80 9.69 3.88
C LEU A 302 -1.05 11.16 4.22
N GLY A 303 -1.99 11.80 3.51
CA GLY A 303 -2.42 13.18 3.75
C GLY A 303 -2.94 13.38 5.18
N MET A 304 -3.84 12.50 5.63
CA MET A 304 -4.42 12.55 6.97
C MET A 304 -3.37 12.38 8.07
N ILE A 305 -2.50 11.37 7.97
CA ILE A 305 -1.45 11.12 8.99
C ILE A 305 -0.48 12.28 9.10
N VAL A 306 0.02 12.79 7.97
CA VAL A 306 0.95 13.92 7.96
C VAL A 306 0.27 15.18 8.49
N ALA A 307 -1.00 15.42 8.15
CA ALA A 307 -1.77 16.56 8.64
C ALA A 307 -1.93 16.53 10.17
N GLU A 308 -2.28 15.38 10.75
CA GLU A 308 -2.44 15.20 12.20
C GLU A 308 -1.12 15.49 12.93
N VAL A 309 -0.03 14.86 12.49
CA VAL A 309 1.28 15.02 13.11
C VAL A 309 1.82 16.43 12.93
N ALA A 310 1.81 16.95 11.70
CA ALA A 310 2.38 18.25 11.40
C ALA A 310 1.59 19.39 12.04
N SER A 311 0.26 19.31 12.08
CA SER A 311 -0.57 20.31 12.78
C SER A 311 -0.26 20.31 14.28
N ALA A 312 -0.14 19.13 14.91
CA ALA A 312 0.18 19.03 16.32
C ALA A 312 1.59 19.57 16.66
N ARG A 313 2.55 19.45 15.75
CA ARG A 313 3.94 19.94 15.94
C ARG A 313 4.13 21.42 15.59
N ILE A 314 3.54 21.90 14.50
CA ILE A 314 3.71 23.29 14.01
C ILE A 314 2.78 24.26 14.76
N HIS A 315 1.58 23.81 15.13
CA HIS A 315 0.58 24.64 15.80
C HIS A 315 -0.07 23.90 17.00
N PRO A 316 0.67 23.72 18.10
CA PRO A 316 0.17 23.00 19.28
C PRO A 316 -1.02 23.69 19.97
N GLU A 317 -1.17 25.01 19.80
CA GLU A 317 -2.30 25.79 20.33
C GLU A 317 -3.59 25.67 19.51
N GLY A 318 -3.51 25.05 18.32
CA GLY A 318 -4.65 24.90 17.41
C GLY A 318 -5.60 23.78 17.82
N PRO A 319 -6.80 23.71 17.21
CA PRO A 319 -7.70 22.60 17.43
C PRO A 319 -7.03 21.28 16.97
N PRO A 320 -7.10 20.21 17.79
CA PRO A 320 -6.51 18.93 17.42
C PRO A 320 -7.23 18.35 16.20
N LEU A 321 -6.48 18.12 15.13
CA LEU A 321 -6.97 17.47 13.94
C LEU A 321 -6.99 15.95 14.18
N LYS A 322 -8.14 15.29 13.98
CA LYS A 322 -8.26 13.83 14.10
C LYS A 322 -9.18 13.30 13.00
N PHE A 323 -8.63 12.47 12.14
CA PHE A 323 -9.31 11.79 11.07
C PHE A 323 -9.63 10.34 11.43
N GLN A 324 -10.57 9.77 10.69
CA GLN A 324 -10.89 8.35 10.76
C GLN A 324 -10.34 7.68 9.49
N TYR A 325 -9.48 6.68 9.65
CA TYR A 325 -8.93 5.88 8.55
C TYR A 325 -8.64 4.47 9.01
N GLU A 326 -8.62 3.53 8.07
CA GLU A 326 -8.23 2.14 8.35
C GLU A 326 -6.73 2.06 8.68
N GLU A 327 -6.41 1.55 9.85
CA GLU A 327 -5.02 1.36 10.26
C GLU A 327 -4.38 0.18 9.51
N ASP A 328 -3.26 0.45 8.84
CA ASP A 328 -2.39 -0.55 8.21
C ASP A 328 -0.98 -0.53 8.81
N GLU A 329 -0.12 -1.43 8.35
CA GLU A 329 1.29 -1.48 8.78
C GLU A 329 2.02 -0.16 8.51
N LEU A 330 1.70 0.48 7.38
CA LEU A 330 2.29 1.75 6.96
C LEU A 330 1.86 2.92 7.86
N SER A 331 0.58 3.00 8.22
CA SER A 331 0.08 4.05 9.12
C SER A 331 0.72 3.96 10.50
N ARG A 332 0.86 2.74 11.02
CA ARG A 332 1.55 2.49 12.30
C ARG A 332 3.01 2.88 12.24
N GLU A 333 3.72 2.49 11.18
CA GLU A 333 5.13 2.87 10.99
C GLU A 333 5.29 4.40 10.99
N MET A 334 4.44 5.12 10.24
CA MET A 334 4.52 6.58 10.15
C MET A 334 4.22 7.30 11.47
N LEU A 335 3.23 6.82 12.23
CA LEU A 335 2.92 7.39 13.55
C LEU A 335 4.08 7.18 14.53
N VAL A 336 4.79 6.05 14.48
CA VAL A 336 5.98 5.82 15.31
C VAL A 336 7.10 6.82 14.97
N LEU A 337 7.29 7.17 13.69
CA LEU A 337 8.30 8.16 13.29
C LEU A 337 8.06 9.55 13.89
N ALA A 338 6.80 9.92 14.08
CA ALA A 338 6.40 11.20 14.66
C ALA A 338 6.71 11.30 16.17
N THR A 339 6.73 10.15 16.88
CA THR A 339 6.88 10.10 18.34
C THR A 339 8.32 10.13 18.85
N LEU A 340 9.32 10.22 17.96
CA LEU A 340 10.73 10.25 18.35
C LEU A 340 11.13 11.61 18.96
N GLN A 341 10.92 11.77 20.26
CA GLN A 341 11.59 12.78 21.10
C GLN A 341 12.58 12.12 22.08
N PRO A 342 13.56 12.89 22.62
CA PRO A 342 14.94 12.45 22.81
C PRO A 342 15.16 11.56 24.03
N VAL A 343 16.20 10.72 23.93
CA VAL A 343 16.80 9.96 25.04
C VAL A 343 17.25 10.94 26.12
N ALA A 344 16.43 11.11 27.15
CA ALA A 344 16.84 11.62 28.44
C ALA A 344 16.91 10.42 29.39
N ASP A 345 18.14 10.02 29.72
CA ASP A 345 18.43 9.01 30.74
C ASP A 345 17.75 9.38 32.07
N SER A 346 16.81 8.55 32.52
CA SER A 346 16.57 8.32 33.94
C SER A 346 15.99 6.92 34.13
N PRO A 347 16.61 6.07 34.96
CA PRO A 347 16.10 4.74 35.23
C PRO A 347 15.01 4.83 36.30
N SER A 348 13.77 4.49 35.94
CA SER A 348 12.78 4.09 36.94
C SER A 348 11.83 3.04 36.40
N GLU A 349 11.69 2.05 37.24
CA GLU A 349 11.12 0.72 37.05
C GLU A 349 9.67 0.76 36.55
N ALA A 350 9.40 -0.11 35.57
CA ALA A 350 8.06 -0.44 35.14
C ALA A 350 7.40 -1.34 36.20
N SER A 351 6.28 -0.86 36.76
CA SER A 351 5.19 -1.72 37.22
C SER A 351 3.87 -1.16 36.68
N PRO A 352 2.94 -2.01 36.21
CA PRO A 352 1.77 -1.56 35.47
C PRO A 352 0.66 -1.15 36.44
N SER A 353 0.40 0.14 36.57
CA SER A 353 -0.78 0.67 37.25
C SER A 353 -1.88 0.99 36.22
N VAL A 354 -2.88 0.11 36.21
CA VAL A 354 -4.22 0.38 35.68
C VAL A 354 -4.79 1.56 36.47
N THR A 355 -5.21 2.62 35.78
CA THR A 355 -5.93 3.73 36.41
C THR A 355 -7.42 3.39 36.53
N PRO A 356 -8.03 3.63 37.70
CA PRO A 356 -9.43 3.33 37.98
C PRO A 356 -10.34 4.51 37.60
N VAL A 357 -11.59 4.17 37.30
CA VAL A 357 -12.72 5.11 37.24
C VAL A 357 -13.18 5.39 38.67
N ALA A 358 -13.28 6.67 39.03
CA ALA A 358 -13.83 7.13 40.32
C ALA A 358 -15.30 7.54 40.16
N THR A 359 -16.07 7.10 41.15
CA THR A 359 -17.50 7.28 41.45
C THR A 359 -17.78 8.61 42.17
N GLU A 360 -19.03 9.09 42.10
CA GLU A 360 -19.64 9.98 43.11
C GLU A 360 -20.77 9.23 43.88
N ALA A 361 -21.01 9.63 45.13
CA ALA A 361 -21.49 8.82 46.28
C ALA A 361 -22.99 9.04 46.70
N PRO A 362 -23.53 8.29 47.70
CA PRO A 362 -24.97 8.22 48.10
C PRO A 362 -25.30 8.85 49.49
N ASP A 363 -26.58 8.79 49.94
CA ASP A 363 -27.02 9.12 51.32
C ASP A 363 -28.34 8.40 51.77
N LYS A 364 -28.25 7.56 52.84
CA LYS A 364 -29.13 7.36 54.06
C LYS A 364 -30.34 6.37 54.19
N GLU A 365 -30.25 5.62 55.32
CA GLU A 365 -31.06 4.57 56.02
C GLU A 365 -32.43 4.97 56.69
N ASN A 366 -33.37 3.99 56.90
CA ASN A 366 -33.79 3.38 58.22
C ASN A 366 -35.24 2.74 58.33
N VAL A 367 -35.32 1.42 58.72
CA VAL A 367 -35.97 0.77 59.92
C VAL A 367 -37.47 0.24 60.01
N ASP A 368 -37.58 -1.09 60.28
CA ASP A 368 -38.45 -1.97 61.19
C ASP A 368 -39.87 -2.56 60.91
N ASP A 369 -40.01 -3.92 61.09
CA ASP A 369 -40.72 -4.67 62.19
C ASP A 369 -41.52 -5.98 61.80
N GLY A 370 -41.35 -7.09 62.58
CA GLY A 370 -42.37 -8.16 62.85
C GLY A 370 -42.24 -9.63 62.30
N VAL A 371 -42.18 -10.67 63.18
CA VAL A 371 -41.93 -12.15 62.99
C VAL A 371 -43.16 -13.00 63.51
N PRO A 372 -43.53 -14.27 63.09
CA PRO A 372 -42.84 -15.56 63.48
C PRO A 372 -42.95 -16.90 62.65
N GLN A 373 -41.78 -17.58 62.59
CA GLN A 373 -41.33 -19.01 62.65
C GLN A 373 -42.11 -20.27 62.15
N ALA A 374 -41.39 -21.16 61.41
CA ALA A 374 -41.15 -22.59 61.75
C ALA A 374 -40.02 -23.30 60.89
N GLN A 375 -38.88 -23.61 61.55
CA GLN A 375 -37.77 -24.64 61.43
C GLN A 375 -37.59 -25.62 60.21
N PRO A 376 -36.43 -26.35 60.08
CA PRO A 376 -34.99 -26.00 60.16
C PRO A 376 -34.10 -26.70 59.07
N GLU A 377 -32.77 -26.61 59.20
CA GLU A 377 -31.65 -27.22 58.41
C GLU A 377 -31.19 -26.41 57.18
N GLY A 378 -29.94 -26.00 56.98
CA GLY A 378 -28.67 -26.17 57.69
C GLY A 378 -27.53 -25.92 56.68
N SER A 379 -26.68 -24.91 56.91
CA SER A 379 -25.25 -24.83 56.57
C SER A 379 -24.78 -23.38 56.58
N ASP A 380 -23.83 -23.10 57.46
CA ASP A 380 -23.23 -21.79 57.74
C ASP A 380 -22.32 -21.27 56.62
N SER A 381 -22.46 -19.98 56.33
CA SER A 381 -21.40 -18.96 56.11
C SER A 381 -22.13 -17.68 55.71
N GLU A 382 -22.59 -16.89 56.67
CA GLU A 382 -21.89 -15.69 57.15
C GLU A 382 -21.23 -14.89 56.01
N LEU A 383 -21.88 -13.81 55.56
CA LEU A 383 -21.46 -12.42 55.82
C LEU A 383 -22.14 -11.45 54.82
N ASP A 384 -23.08 -10.66 55.34
CA ASP A 384 -23.15 -9.18 55.28
C ASP A 384 -22.81 -8.47 53.95
N SER A 385 -23.81 -7.87 53.28
CA SER A 385 -23.74 -6.48 52.76
C SER A 385 -25.05 -6.06 52.08
N ASP A 386 -25.63 -4.96 52.57
CA ASP A 386 -26.77 -4.21 52.04
C ASP A 386 -26.55 -3.68 50.60
N ASP A 387 -27.07 -4.37 49.58
CA ASP A 387 -27.26 -3.78 48.24
C ASP A 387 -28.74 -3.40 48.05
N GLU A 388 -29.09 -2.17 48.40
CA GLU A 388 -30.40 -1.52 48.17
C GLU A 388 -30.64 -1.16 46.68
N PHE A 389 -30.09 -1.94 45.75
CA PHE A 389 -30.37 -1.87 44.31
C PHE A 389 -30.51 -3.28 43.72
N VAL A 390 -31.54 -4.02 44.15
CA VAL A 390 -32.00 -5.16 43.35
C VAL A 390 -32.53 -4.59 42.04
N PRO A 391 -32.03 -5.01 40.85
CA PRO A 391 -32.59 -4.58 39.58
C PRO A 391 -34.11 -4.77 39.60
N TYR A 392 -34.85 -3.73 39.22
CA TYR A 392 -36.31 -3.83 39.12
C TYR A 392 -36.67 -5.09 38.34
N ASP A 393 -37.57 -5.91 38.91
CA ASP A 393 -38.03 -7.12 38.24
C ASP A 393 -38.83 -6.75 36.98
N MET A 394 -38.13 -6.72 35.85
CA MET A 394 -38.70 -6.54 34.51
C MET A 394 -39.44 -7.80 34.03
N SER A 395 -39.71 -8.80 34.88
CA SER A 395 -40.57 -9.93 34.51
C SER A 395 -42.02 -9.53 34.19
N GLY A 396 -42.44 -8.35 34.65
CA GLY A 396 -43.70 -7.70 34.29
C GLY A 396 -43.62 -6.87 32.99
N ASP A 397 -42.42 -6.57 32.49
CA ASP A 397 -42.23 -5.92 31.21
C ASP A 397 -42.58 -6.92 30.11
N ARG A 398 -43.77 -6.75 29.55
CA ARG A 398 -44.08 -7.38 28.27
C ARG A 398 -43.11 -6.80 27.25
N GLU A 399 -42.27 -7.65 26.67
CA GLU A 399 -41.64 -7.36 25.38
C GLU A 399 -42.72 -6.74 24.48
N LEU A 400 -42.52 -5.48 24.07
CA LEU A 400 -43.33 -4.85 23.04
C LEU A 400 -43.40 -5.85 21.90
N LYS A 401 -44.61 -6.36 21.63
CA LYS A 401 -44.84 -7.38 20.63
C LYS A 401 -44.21 -6.87 19.34
N SER A 402 -43.08 -7.45 18.94
CA SER A 402 -42.40 -7.10 17.69
C SER A 402 -43.46 -6.92 16.61
N SER A 403 -43.52 -5.70 16.07
CA SER A 403 -44.56 -5.35 15.11
C SER A 403 -44.59 -6.42 14.00
N LYS A 404 -45.79 -6.94 13.70
CA LYS A 404 -45.92 -8.02 12.71
C LYS A 404 -45.34 -7.55 11.39
N ALA A 405 -44.37 -8.33 10.86
CA ALA A 405 -43.77 -8.04 9.57
C ALA A 405 -44.88 -7.93 8.49
N PRO A 406 -44.85 -6.89 7.64
CA PRO A 406 -45.82 -6.72 6.57
C PRO A 406 -45.79 -7.92 5.61
N MET A 407 -46.95 -8.27 5.05
CA MET A 407 -47.08 -9.43 4.13
C MET A 407 -47.08 -9.01 2.65
N TYR A 408 -47.37 -7.74 2.35
CA TYR A 408 -47.44 -7.22 0.99
C TYR A 408 -46.38 -6.15 0.75
N VAL A 409 -45.89 -6.09 -0.49
CA VAL A 409 -44.86 -5.10 -0.92
C VAL A 409 -45.41 -3.67 -0.82
N ARG A 410 -46.71 -3.46 -1.08
CA ARG A 410 -47.38 -2.15 -0.95
C ARG A 410 -47.38 -1.65 0.50
N ASP A 411 -47.64 -2.54 1.46
CA ASP A 411 -47.60 -2.21 2.89
C ASP A 411 -46.18 -1.81 3.33
N CYS A 412 -45.15 -2.39 2.73
CA CYS A 412 -43.76 -1.96 2.96
C CYS A 412 -43.48 -0.57 2.39
N VAL A 413 -43.96 -0.26 1.17
CA VAL A 413 -43.80 1.08 0.57
C VAL A 413 -44.48 2.13 1.46
N GLU A 414 -45.70 1.85 1.92
CA GLU A 414 -46.46 2.73 2.81
C GLU A 414 -45.74 2.92 4.15
N ALA A 415 -45.29 1.83 4.78
CA ALA A 415 -44.54 1.89 6.03
C ALA A 415 -43.25 2.70 5.89
N LEU A 416 -42.44 2.44 4.86
CA LEU A 416 -41.16 3.13 4.68
C LEU A 416 -41.32 4.63 4.40
N THR A 417 -42.45 5.05 3.83
CA THR A 417 -42.72 6.45 3.46
C THR A 417 -43.45 7.22 4.56
N THR A 418 -44.45 6.61 5.19
CA THR A 418 -45.48 7.32 5.97
C THR A 418 -45.51 6.93 7.45
N SER A 419 -44.96 5.77 7.86
CA SER A 419 -45.11 5.33 9.25
C SER A 419 -44.22 6.12 10.21
N GLU A 420 -44.83 6.65 11.26
CA GLU A 420 -44.13 7.19 12.44
C GLU A 420 -43.68 6.07 13.40
N ASP A 421 -44.27 4.87 13.28
CA ASP A 421 -43.88 3.67 14.04
C ASP A 421 -42.53 3.11 13.58
N TRP A 422 -41.48 3.32 14.38
CA TRP A 422 -40.08 2.91 14.10
C TRP A 422 -39.91 1.39 14.06
N GLU A 423 -40.57 0.65 14.96
CA GLU A 423 -40.55 -0.82 14.95
C GLU A 423 -41.14 -1.40 13.66
N ARG A 424 -42.22 -0.79 13.16
CA ARG A 424 -42.89 -1.20 11.92
C ARG A 424 -42.05 -0.86 10.71
N TRP A 425 -41.42 0.31 10.70
CA TRP A 425 -40.51 0.74 9.66
C TRP A 425 -39.31 -0.21 9.54
N GLU A 426 -38.71 -0.58 10.68
CA GLU A 426 -37.57 -1.49 10.74
C GLU A 426 -37.95 -2.94 10.34
N ALA A 427 -39.10 -3.43 10.81
CA ALA A 427 -39.65 -4.73 10.40
C ALA A 427 -39.95 -4.77 8.89
N ALA A 428 -40.47 -3.68 8.32
CA ALA A 428 -40.71 -3.56 6.88
C ALA A 428 -39.41 -3.62 6.08
N LEU A 429 -38.37 -2.90 6.50
CA LEU A 429 -37.07 -2.89 5.83
C LEU A 429 -36.41 -4.29 5.84
N ARG A 430 -36.46 -5.00 6.97
CA ARG A 430 -35.91 -6.37 7.08
C ARG A 430 -36.70 -7.39 6.25
N ALA A 431 -38.01 -7.26 6.16
CA ALA A 431 -38.85 -8.19 5.41
C ALA A 431 -38.82 -7.95 3.88
N LEU A 432 -38.46 -6.75 3.44
CA LEU A 432 -38.63 -6.29 2.06
C LEU A 432 -37.92 -7.16 1.02
N GLU A 433 -36.65 -7.50 1.24
CA GLU A 433 -35.86 -8.34 0.32
C GLU A 433 -36.55 -9.69 0.06
N GLY A 434 -37.02 -10.35 1.12
CA GLY A 434 -37.70 -11.65 1.02
C GLY A 434 -39.08 -11.55 0.35
N LEU A 435 -39.82 -10.48 0.60
CA LEU A 435 -41.14 -10.25 0.00
C LEU A 435 -41.06 -9.98 -1.51
N VAL A 436 -40.05 -9.22 -1.93
CA VAL A 436 -39.81 -8.90 -3.35
C VAL A 436 -39.62 -10.16 -4.17
N PHE A 437 -38.83 -11.13 -3.70
CA PHE A 437 -38.61 -12.39 -4.40
C PHE A 437 -39.79 -13.36 -4.31
N ARG A 438 -40.58 -13.33 -3.23
CA ARG A 438 -41.76 -14.18 -3.07
C ARG A 438 -42.89 -13.78 -4.01
N ASN A 439 -43.09 -12.47 -4.23
CA ASN A 439 -44.22 -11.92 -4.98
C ASN A 439 -43.78 -11.06 -6.18
N PRO A 440 -43.11 -11.63 -7.21
CA PRO A 440 -42.52 -10.84 -8.30
C PRO A 440 -43.56 -10.07 -9.14
N ALA A 441 -44.78 -10.61 -9.29
CA ALA A 441 -45.85 -9.94 -10.03
C ALA A 441 -46.32 -8.65 -9.34
N ALA A 442 -46.55 -8.71 -8.02
CA ALA A 442 -46.93 -7.53 -7.24
C ALA A 442 -45.81 -6.50 -7.17
N THR A 443 -44.55 -6.93 -7.08
CA THR A 443 -43.39 -6.04 -7.10
C THR A 443 -43.30 -5.24 -8.40
N ARG A 444 -43.59 -5.84 -9.55
CA ARG A 444 -43.53 -5.15 -10.86
C ARG A 444 -44.49 -3.97 -10.99
N GLU A 445 -45.60 -3.98 -10.24
CA GLU A 445 -46.56 -2.87 -10.25
C GLU A 445 -46.02 -1.62 -9.54
N VAL A 446 -45.15 -1.81 -8.54
CA VAL A 446 -44.63 -0.74 -7.67
C VAL A 446 -43.10 -0.62 -7.72
N SER A 447 -42.46 -1.24 -8.71
CA SER A 447 -41.00 -1.39 -8.79
C SER A 447 -40.26 -0.05 -8.82
N VAL A 448 -40.73 0.89 -9.64
CA VAL A 448 -40.14 2.24 -9.79
C VAL A 448 -40.39 3.08 -8.54
N GLU A 449 -41.60 3.02 -7.96
CA GLU A 449 -41.94 3.74 -6.74
C GLU A 449 -41.10 3.26 -5.57
N LEU A 450 -40.96 1.94 -5.42
CA LEU A 450 -40.14 1.34 -4.38
C LEU A 450 -38.65 1.65 -4.57
N ALA A 451 -38.15 1.64 -5.81
CA ALA A 451 -36.78 2.05 -6.11
C ALA A 451 -36.54 3.53 -5.76
N LYS A 452 -37.52 4.40 -6.01
CA LYS A 452 -37.47 5.81 -5.59
C LYS A 452 -37.44 5.94 -4.08
N VAL A 453 -38.30 5.25 -3.34
CA VAL A 453 -38.30 5.28 -1.87
C VAL A 453 -36.96 4.82 -1.31
N LEU A 454 -36.44 3.68 -1.78
CA LEU A 454 -35.18 3.12 -1.30
C LEU A 454 -33.96 3.99 -1.60
N LEU A 455 -33.92 4.66 -2.75
CA LEU A 455 -32.79 5.55 -3.12
C LEU A 455 -32.70 6.82 -2.24
N HIS A 456 -33.84 7.28 -1.72
CA HIS A 456 -33.91 8.45 -0.83
C HIS A 456 -34.11 8.07 0.63
N LEU A 457 -34.03 6.78 0.96
CA LEU A 457 -34.25 6.32 2.32
C LEU A 457 -33.02 6.67 3.17
N GLU A 458 -33.25 7.58 4.11
CA GLU A 458 -32.29 7.97 5.15
C GLU A 458 -32.54 7.17 6.42
N GLU A 459 -31.47 6.97 7.19
CA GLU A 459 -31.54 6.25 8.45
C GLU A 459 -32.24 7.12 9.50
N LYS A 460 -33.46 6.70 9.90
CA LYS A 460 -34.25 7.39 10.93
C LYS A 460 -33.96 6.87 12.34
N THR A 461 -33.49 5.64 12.46
CA THR A 461 -33.19 4.93 13.70
C THR A 461 -31.88 4.15 13.53
N SER A 462 -31.13 3.93 14.61
CA SER A 462 -29.83 3.23 14.60
C SER A 462 -29.98 1.73 14.32
N VAL A 463 -30.34 1.38 13.08
CA VAL A 463 -30.59 0.01 12.67
C VAL A 463 -29.27 -0.62 12.25
N VAL A 464 -28.88 -1.70 12.94
CA VAL A 464 -27.66 -2.44 12.61
C VAL A 464 -27.70 -2.91 11.15
N GLY A 465 -26.77 -2.42 10.34
CA GLY A 465 -26.63 -2.78 8.93
C GLY A 465 -27.69 -2.16 8.01
N PHE A 466 -28.27 -1.00 8.36
CA PHE A 466 -29.25 -0.28 7.56
C PHE A 466 -28.88 -0.17 6.08
N GLU A 467 -27.67 0.33 5.79
CA GLU A 467 -27.20 0.54 4.41
C GLU A 467 -27.20 -0.76 3.60
N GLY A 468 -26.75 -1.85 4.21
CA GLY A 468 -26.75 -3.17 3.58
C GLY A 468 -28.16 -3.71 3.32
N LEU A 469 -29.10 -3.50 4.25
CA LEU A 469 -30.50 -3.90 4.07
C LEU A 469 -31.17 -3.11 2.94
N ARG A 470 -30.99 -1.78 2.94
CA ARG A 470 -31.50 -0.88 1.90
C ARG A 470 -30.96 -1.26 0.52
N GLN A 471 -29.64 -1.45 0.41
CA GLN A 471 -28.99 -1.80 -0.85
C GLN A 471 -29.46 -3.18 -1.36
N ARG A 472 -29.52 -4.20 -0.50
CA ARG A 472 -30.03 -5.52 -0.90
C ARG A 472 -31.48 -5.49 -1.36
N ALA A 473 -32.32 -4.72 -0.68
CA ALA A 473 -33.71 -4.53 -1.12
C ALA A 473 -33.78 -3.85 -2.49
N LEU A 474 -32.97 -2.81 -2.73
CA LEU A 474 -32.94 -2.10 -4.01
C LEU A 474 -32.40 -2.98 -5.15
N VAL A 475 -31.38 -3.80 -4.86
CA VAL A 475 -30.88 -4.85 -5.78
C VAL A 475 -31.98 -5.87 -6.07
N ALA A 476 -32.70 -6.36 -5.07
CA ALA A 476 -33.79 -7.33 -5.26
C ALA A 476 -34.91 -6.81 -6.18
N VAL A 477 -35.29 -5.53 -6.00
CA VAL A 477 -36.26 -4.84 -6.86
C VAL A 477 -35.73 -4.73 -8.30
N THR A 478 -34.46 -4.33 -8.46
CA THR A 478 -33.80 -4.22 -9.77
C THR A 478 -33.72 -5.58 -10.47
N VAL A 479 -33.48 -6.67 -9.74
CA VAL A 479 -33.46 -8.04 -10.31
C VAL A 479 -34.85 -8.51 -10.74
N THR A 480 -35.92 -8.05 -10.09
CA THR A 480 -37.31 -8.48 -10.35
C THR A 480 -37.95 -7.77 -11.55
N ASP A 481 -37.58 -6.50 -11.76
CA ASP A 481 -38.02 -5.67 -12.89
C ASP A 481 -36.85 -4.85 -13.50
N PRO A 482 -35.89 -5.54 -14.16
CA PRO A 482 -34.61 -4.95 -14.56
C PRO A 482 -34.69 -3.81 -15.55
N ALA A 483 -35.57 -3.86 -16.55
CA ALA A 483 -35.64 -2.83 -17.59
C ALA A 483 -36.13 -1.49 -17.03
N ARG A 484 -37.27 -1.48 -16.33
CA ARG A 484 -37.89 -0.25 -15.81
C ARG A 484 -37.06 0.39 -14.70
N VAL A 485 -36.53 -0.43 -13.79
CA VAL A 485 -35.74 0.07 -12.66
C VAL A 485 -34.36 0.54 -13.11
N ALA A 486 -33.71 -0.15 -14.04
CA ALA A 486 -32.43 0.33 -14.59
C ALA A 486 -32.60 1.66 -15.35
N GLU A 487 -33.65 1.82 -16.16
CA GLU A 487 -33.94 3.09 -16.83
C GLU A 487 -34.17 4.23 -15.83
N TYR A 488 -34.91 3.97 -14.75
CA TYR A 488 -35.07 4.92 -13.66
C TYR A 488 -33.73 5.28 -13.00
N LEU A 489 -32.95 4.29 -12.54
CA LEU A 489 -31.69 4.53 -11.83
C LEU A 489 -30.66 5.27 -12.69
N THR A 490 -30.52 4.88 -13.96
CA THR A 490 -29.60 5.53 -14.91
C THR A 490 -30.05 6.96 -15.27
N SER A 491 -31.36 7.24 -15.25
CA SER A 491 -31.87 8.61 -15.37
C SER A 491 -31.54 9.47 -14.15
N GLN A 492 -31.63 8.90 -12.94
CA GLN A 492 -31.33 9.61 -11.69
C GLN A 492 -29.84 9.88 -11.51
N PHE A 493 -28.95 9.02 -12.03
CA PHE A 493 -27.51 9.25 -12.00
C PHE A 493 -27.11 10.62 -12.59
N TYR A 494 -27.76 11.02 -13.70
CA TYR A 494 -27.55 12.29 -14.38
C TYR A 494 -28.51 13.42 -13.92
N ALA A 495 -29.29 13.21 -12.87
CA ALA A 495 -30.18 14.26 -12.36
C ALA A 495 -29.44 15.23 -11.43
N VAL A 496 -29.93 16.47 -11.33
CA VAL A 496 -29.25 17.58 -10.63
C VAL A 496 -29.29 17.42 -9.11
N ASN A 497 -30.37 16.85 -8.56
CA ASN A 497 -30.67 16.86 -7.12
C ASN A 497 -30.16 15.61 -6.36
N TYR A 498 -28.99 15.08 -6.73
CA TYR A 498 -28.40 13.91 -6.08
C TYR A 498 -27.01 14.21 -5.53
N SER A 499 -26.70 13.59 -4.38
CA SER A 499 -25.35 13.59 -3.82
C SER A 499 -24.42 12.62 -4.56
N LEU A 500 -23.10 12.85 -4.49
CA LEU A 500 -22.11 11.92 -5.04
C LEU A 500 -22.25 10.51 -4.43
N ARG A 501 -22.57 10.43 -3.13
CA ARG A 501 -22.82 9.16 -2.43
C ARG A 501 -23.98 8.37 -3.06
N GLN A 502 -25.10 9.02 -3.36
CA GLN A 502 -26.24 8.37 -4.01
C GLN A 502 -25.89 7.94 -5.44
N ARG A 503 -25.10 8.72 -6.18
CA ARG A 503 -24.61 8.32 -7.51
C ARG A 503 -23.73 7.08 -7.45
N MET A 504 -22.85 6.97 -6.45
CA MET A 504 -22.07 5.76 -6.21
C MET A 504 -22.98 4.56 -5.88
N ASP A 505 -23.98 4.75 -5.01
CA ASP A 505 -24.92 3.68 -4.67
C ASP A 505 -25.73 3.20 -5.89
N ILE A 506 -26.13 4.11 -6.78
CA ILE A 506 -26.77 3.76 -8.06
C ILE A 506 -25.86 2.84 -8.89
N LEU A 507 -24.59 3.20 -9.06
CA LEU A 507 -23.63 2.39 -9.83
C LEU A 507 -23.40 1.02 -9.18
N ASP A 508 -23.33 0.97 -7.84
CA ASP A 508 -23.16 -0.27 -7.08
C ASP A 508 -24.35 -1.20 -7.20
N VAL A 509 -25.57 -0.67 -7.03
CA VAL A 509 -26.83 -1.40 -7.20
C VAL A 509 -26.95 -1.99 -8.60
N LEU A 510 -26.67 -1.19 -9.65
CA LEU A 510 -26.73 -1.66 -11.04
C LEU A 510 -25.73 -2.79 -11.27
N THR A 511 -24.53 -2.67 -10.70
CA THR A 511 -23.48 -3.69 -10.80
C THR A 511 -23.91 -4.99 -10.09
N LEU A 512 -24.37 -4.90 -8.84
CA LEU A 512 -24.81 -6.05 -8.04
C LEU A 512 -26.03 -6.74 -8.66
N ALA A 513 -27.00 -5.97 -9.17
CA ALA A 513 -28.17 -6.53 -9.84
C ALA A 513 -27.78 -7.27 -11.13
N ALA A 514 -26.88 -6.69 -11.95
CA ALA A 514 -26.36 -7.37 -13.14
C ALA A 514 -25.60 -8.66 -12.77
N GLN A 515 -24.84 -8.66 -11.67
CA GLN A 515 -24.16 -9.86 -11.17
C GLN A 515 -25.16 -10.96 -10.78
N GLU A 516 -26.22 -10.62 -10.04
CA GLU A 516 -27.26 -11.58 -9.66
C GLU A 516 -28.01 -12.15 -10.88
N LEU A 517 -28.25 -11.34 -11.92
CA LEU A 517 -28.88 -11.78 -13.17
C LEU A 517 -27.95 -12.66 -14.03
N SER A 518 -26.64 -12.45 -13.93
CA SER A 518 -25.64 -13.21 -14.67
C SER A 518 -25.21 -14.52 -13.98
N ARG A 519 -25.59 -14.74 -12.72
CA ARG A 519 -25.18 -15.91 -11.94
C ARG A 519 -25.85 -17.21 -12.41
N PRO A 520 -25.07 -18.27 -12.68
CA PRO A 520 -25.64 -19.58 -13.00
C PRO A 520 -26.40 -20.18 -11.80
N GLY A 521 -27.63 -20.67 -12.00
CA GLY A 521 -28.35 -21.50 -11.02
C GLY A 521 -29.33 -20.79 -10.07
N ARG A 522 -29.74 -19.55 -10.35
CA ARG A 522 -30.67 -18.76 -9.51
C ARG A 522 -32.01 -19.45 -9.23
N LEU A 523 -32.50 -20.28 -10.15
CA LEU A 523 -33.75 -21.03 -10.01
C LEU A 523 -33.70 -22.18 -8.98
N GLY A 524 -32.55 -22.42 -8.32
CA GLY A 524 -32.37 -23.47 -7.32
C GLY A 524 -32.44 -23.04 -5.85
N ARG A 525 -32.61 -21.75 -5.53
CA ARG A 525 -32.73 -21.28 -4.14
C ARG A 525 -34.16 -21.46 -3.63
N THR A 526 -34.48 -22.64 -3.11
CA THR A 526 -35.53 -22.74 -2.08
C THR A 526 -35.12 -21.86 -0.90
N PRO A 527 -36.04 -21.09 -0.30
CA PRO A 527 -35.70 -20.17 0.77
C PRO A 527 -35.17 -20.96 1.96
N GLN A 528 -33.92 -20.70 2.32
CA GLN A 528 -33.28 -21.22 3.51
C GLN A 528 -34.06 -20.68 4.71
N ARG A 529 -34.86 -21.54 5.34
CA ARG A 529 -35.45 -21.27 6.66
C ARG A 529 -34.30 -21.05 7.63
N SER A 530 -34.17 -19.82 8.12
CA SER A 530 -33.57 -19.53 9.41
C SER A 530 -34.39 -20.24 10.48
N SER A 531 -33.81 -21.24 11.14
CA SER A 531 -34.34 -21.81 12.39
C SER A 531 -33.18 -22.28 13.27
N LEU A 532 -32.77 -21.39 14.17
CA LEU A 532 -32.43 -21.68 15.56
C LEU A 532 -33.79 -21.51 16.29
N ASP A 533 -34.35 -22.37 17.15
CA ASP A 533 -33.89 -23.50 17.99
C ASP A 533 -35.07 -24.50 18.24
N PRO A 534 -35.23 -25.18 19.40
CA PRO A 534 -34.76 -26.54 19.69
C PRO A 534 -35.90 -27.58 19.93
N THR A 535 -35.50 -28.85 20.09
CA THR A 535 -36.24 -30.01 20.63
C THR A 535 -37.41 -30.62 19.82
N SER A 536 -37.21 -31.92 19.54
CA SER A 536 -38.16 -33.05 19.54
C SER A 536 -38.58 -33.68 18.18
N GLN A 537 -38.05 -34.91 18.01
CA GLN A 537 -38.60 -36.07 17.28
C GLN A 537 -38.47 -36.14 15.75
N SER A 538 -37.28 -36.57 15.28
CA SER A 538 -37.12 -37.23 13.98
C SER A 538 -37.48 -38.72 14.11
N GLY A 539 -38.51 -39.13 13.38
CA GLY A 539 -38.82 -40.53 13.11
C GLY A 539 -37.66 -41.23 12.40
N CYS A 540 -37.44 -42.47 12.81
CA CYS A 540 -36.32 -43.31 12.46
C CYS A 540 -36.62 -44.09 11.17
N THR A 541 -35.92 -43.82 10.06
CA THR A 541 -35.75 -44.81 8.99
C THR A 541 -34.33 -45.33 9.04
N VAL A 542 -34.15 -46.38 9.85
CA VAL A 542 -32.93 -47.18 9.92
C VAL A 542 -32.69 -47.84 8.55
N THR A 543 -31.68 -47.39 7.81
CA THR A 543 -31.08 -48.22 6.77
C THR A 543 -30.46 -49.44 7.47
N PRO A 544 -30.86 -50.67 7.16
CA PRO A 544 -30.40 -51.84 7.91
C PRO A 544 -28.90 -52.05 7.67
N ALA A 545 -28.14 -52.21 8.76
CA ALA A 545 -26.68 -52.26 8.79
C ALA A 545 -26.05 -53.31 7.84
N TRP A 546 -26.79 -54.36 7.48
CA TRP A 546 -26.32 -55.37 6.52
C TRP A 546 -26.15 -54.82 5.10
N ARG A 547 -26.91 -53.80 4.68
CA ARG A 547 -26.77 -53.19 3.35
C ARG A 547 -25.47 -52.41 3.22
N ALA A 548 -25.06 -51.68 4.26
CA ALA A 548 -23.77 -51.00 4.29
C ALA A 548 -22.60 -51.99 4.18
N VAL A 549 -22.67 -53.10 4.92
CA VAL A 549 -21.66 -54.17 4.88
C VAL A 549 -21.63 -54.90 3.54
N VAL A 550 -22.78 -55.08 2.89
CA VAL A 550 -22.89 -55.67 1.55
C VAL A 550 -22.34 -54.71 0.49
N ASP A 551 -22.65 -53.42 0.56
CA ASP A 551 -22.13 -52.41 -0.37
C ASP A 551 -20.60 -52.27 -0.26
N GLU A 552 -20.05 -52.44 0.94
CA GLU A 552 -18.60 -52.41 1.18
C GLU A 552 -17.91 -53.70 0.68
N ARG A 553 -18.57 -54.87 0.77
CA ARG A 553 -18.11 -56.11 0.12
C ARG A 553 -18.18 -56.05 -1.41
N VAL A 554 -19.22 -55.43 -1.94
CA VAL A 554 -19.37 -55.22 -3.39
C VAL A 554 -18.27 -54.26 -3.88
N ARG A 555 -18.02 -53.15 -3.19
CA ARG A 555 -16.95 -52.19 -3.54
C ARG A 555 -15.55 -52.80 -3.48
N SER A 556 -15.27 -53.66 -2.49
CA SER A 556 -13.96 -54.31 -2.33
C SER A 556 -13.68 -55.44 -3.32
N LYS A 557 -14.71 -56.04 -3.93
CA LYS A 557 -14.57 -57.13 -4.92
C LYS A 557 -14.84 -56.73 -6.37
N THR A 558 -15.33 -55.51 -6.62
CA THR A 558 -15.63 -55.04 -7.97
C THR A 558 -14.48 -54.19 -8.51
N ARG A 559 -13.71 -54.71 -9.47
CA ARG A 559 -12.68 -53.94 -10.17
C ARG A 559 -13.37 -53.02 -11.19
N HIS A 560 -13.50 -51.73 -10.87
CA HIS A 560 -14.04 -50.73 -11.79
C HIS A 560 -13.00 -50.38 -12.86
N PHE A 561 -13.24 -50.76 -14.11
CA PHE A 561 -12.59 -50.12 -15.25
C PHE A 561 -13.29 -48.77 -15.47
N SER A 562 -12.72 -47.70 -14.93
CA SER A 562 -13.20 -46.36 -15.21
C SER A 562 -12.86 -45.99 -16.66
N LYS A 563 -13.82 -46.16 -17.59
CA LYS A 563 -13.95 -45.17 -18.65
C LYS A 563 -14.25 -43.87 -17.91
N GLY A 564 -13.29 -42.94 -17.93
CA GLY A 564 -13.41 -41.66 -17.22
C GLY A 564 -14.81 -41.09 -17.40
N SER A 565 -15.48 -40.81 -16.29
CA SER A 565 -16.72 -40.04 -16.36
C SER A 565 -16.39 -38.75 -17.13
N PRO A 566 -17.20 -38.35 -18.13
CA PRO A 566 -17.05 -36.99 -18.62
C PRO A 566 -17.28 -36.14 -17.38
N ARG A 567 -16.29 -35.33 -17.00
CA ARG A 567 -16.50 -34.25 -16.02
C ARG A 567 -17.78 -33.56 -16.50
N ARG A 568 -18.90 -33.75 -15.78
CA ARG A 568 -20.11 -32.96 -16.02
C ARG A 568 -19.63 -31.54 -15.76
N GLY A 569 -19.42 -30.77 -16.82
CA GLY A 569 -19.15 -29.35 -16.71
C GLY A 569 -20.26 -28.70 -15.86
N PRO A 570 -19.98 -27.55 -15.22
CA PRO A 570 -21.01 -26.83 -14.48
C PRO A 570 -22.26 -26.72 -15.36
N ALA A 571 -23.43 -27.06 -14.79
CA ALA A 571 -24.69 -27.04 -15.52
C ALA A 571 -24.90 -25.63 -16.10
N GLY A 572 -24.81 -25.51 -17.42
CA GLY A 572 -25.04 -24.24 -18.10
C GLY A 572 -26.48 -23.80 -17.84
N SER A 573 -26.64 -22.66 -17.18
CA SER A 573 -27.94 -22.00 -17.06
C SER A 573 -27.91 -20.73 -17.91
N PRO A 574 -29.06 -20.33 -18.48
CA PRO A 574 -29.14 -19.14 -19.32
C PRO A 574 -28.78 -17.90 -18.50
N ASN A 575 -28.00 -17.01 -19.11
CA ASN A 575 -27.71 -15.70 -18.54
C ASN A 575 -28.97 -14.81 -18.67
N GLU A 576 -29.68 -14.56 -17.57
CA GLU A 576 -30.89 -13.71 -17.55
C GLU A 576 -30.57 -12.24 -17.86
N PHE A 577 -29.31 -11.83 -17.69
CA PHE A 577 -28.85 -10.49 -18.05
C PHE A 577 -28.84 -10.25 -19.57
N ASN A 578 -28.86 -11.30 -20.40
CA ASN A 578 -28.71 -11.19 -21.85
C ASN A 578 -29.77 -10.30 -22.52
N SER A 579 -31.03 -10.43 -22.11
CA SER A 579 -32.13 -9.63 -22.68
C SER A 579 -32.18 -8.19 -22.18
N VAL A 580 -31.47 -7.88 -21.09
CA VAL A 580 -31.60 -6.59 -20.38
C VAL A 580 -30.31 -5.77 -20.35
N ALA A 581 -29.17 -6.33 -20.76
CA ALA A 581 -27.85 -5.69 -20.69
C ALA A 581 -27.81 -4.28 -21.31
N GLY A 582 -28.50 -4.07 -22.44
CA GLY A 582 -28.58 -2.77 -23.11
C GLY A 582 -29.24 -1.66 -22.27
N TYR A 583 -30.22 -2.00 -21.43
CA TYR A 583 -30.90 -1.02 -20.56
C TYR A 583 -30.03 -0.55 -19.40
N PHE A 584 -29.04 -1.36 -18.98
CA PHE A 584 -28.08 -0.98 -17.96
C PHE A 584 -26.93 -0.15 -18.55
N PHE A 585 -26.45 -0.55 -19.72
CA PHE A 585 -25.19 -0.04 -20.27
C PHE A 585 -25.36 1.28 -21.06
N PHE A 586 -26.22 1.33 -22.07
CA PHE A 586 -26.26 2.47 -23.00
C PHE A 586 -26.73 3.78 -22.35
N PRO A 587 -27.75 3.79 -21.47
CA PRO A 587 -28.14 5.03 -20.79
C PRO A 587 -27.06 5.59 -19.87
N LEU A 588 -26.20 4.73 -19.30
CA LEU A 588 -25.07 5.15 -18.46
C LEU A 588 -23.95 5.80 -19.27
N ILE A 589 -23.62 5.28 -20.45
CA ILE A 589 -22.47 5.77 -21.23
C ILE A 589 -22.80 6.99 -22.11
N GLN A 590 -24.08 7.32 -22.34
CA GLN A 590 -24.46 8.30 -23.36
C GLN A 590 -24.21 9.77 -23.00
N ARG A 591 -24.18 10.13 -21.71
CA ARG A 591 -24.22 11.54 -21.25
C ARG A 591 -23.02 11.96 -20.40
N PHE A 592 -21.92 11.20 -20.45
CA PHE A 592 -20.73 11.46 -19.63
C PHE A 592 -20.01 12.78 -19.96
N ASP A 593 -20.21 13.29 -21.18
CA ASP A 593 -19.57 14.48 -21.75
C ASP A 593 -20.31 15.80 -21.46
N ARG A 594 -21.47 15.73 -20.80
CA ARG A 594 -22.32 16.90 -20.53
C ARG A 594 -22.12 17.39 -19.09
N PRO A 595 -21.44 18.53 -18.86
CA PRO A 595 -21.31 19.08 -17.53
C PRO A 595 -22.66 19.59 -17.02
N LEU A 596 -23.01 19.23 -15.80
CA LEU A 596 -24.12 19.83 -15.05
C LEU A 596 -23.52 20.80 -14.02
N VAL A 597 -24.28 21.83 -13.64
CA VAL A 597 -23.83 22.92 -12.75
C VAL A 597 -23.21 22.42 -11.43
N THR A 598 -23.60 21.24 -10.97
CA THR A 598 -23.15 20.60 -9.71
C THR A 598 -22.60 19.19 -9.90
N PHE A 599 -22.39 18.76 -11.14
CA PHE A 599 -21.89 17.42 -11.45
C PHE A 599 -21.10 17.44 -12.76
N ASP A 600 -19.78 17.41 -12.64
CA ASP A 600 -18.84 17.47 -13.74
C ASP A 600 -17.90 16.25 -13.71
N LEU A 601 -18.29 15.23 -14.46
CA LEU A 601 -17.52 13.99 -14.59
C LEU A 601 -16.14 14.20 -15.23
N LEU A 602 -15.98 15.16 -16.13
CA LEU A 602 -14.72 15.40 -16.84
C LEU A 602 -13.80 16.38 -16.09
N GLY A 603 -14.34 17.15 -15.15
CA GLY A 603 -13.61 18.07 -14.29
C GLY A 603 -13.33 17.46 -12.92
N ASP A 604 -14.10 17.89 -11.93
CA ASP A 604 -13.81 17.68 -10.50
C ASP A 604 -14.28 16.31 -9.98
N ASP A 605 -15.30 15.69 -10.58
CA ASP A 605 -15.92 14.44 -10.09
C ASP A 605 -15.21 13.16 -10.60
N GLN A 606 -13.88 13.17 -10.57
CA GLN A 606 -13.01 12.11 -11.11
C GLN A 606 -13.23 10.75 -10.43
N LEU A 607 -13.55 10.75 -9.13
CA LEU A 607 -13.89 9.54 -8.40
C LEU A 607 -15.14 8.86 -8.99
N VAL A 608 -16.18 9.63 -9.30
CA VAL A 608 -17.42 9.10 -9.89
C VAL A 608 -17.17 8.65 -11.33
N LEU A 609 -16.37 9.38 -12.10
CA LEU A 609 -15.97 8.96 -13.45
C LEU A 609 -15.22 7.62 -13.43
N GLY A 610 -14.27 7.45 -12.51
CA GLY A 610 -13.55 6.19 -12.35
C GLY A 610 -14.49 5.05 -11.96
N ARG A 611 -15.43 5.30 -11.04
CA ARG A 611 -16.43 4.29 -10.67
C ARG A 611 -17.33 3.93 -11.85
N LEU A 612 -17.79 4.92 -12.63
CA LEU A 612 -18.58 4.71 -13.84
C LEU A 612 -17.83 3.84 -14.85
N ALA A 613 -16.54 4.12 -15.11
CA ALA A 613 -15.70 3.33 -16.01
C ALA A 613 -15.61 1.86 -15.56
N HIS A 614 -15.40 1.62 -14.25
CA HIS A 614 -15.44 0.27 -13.69
C HIS A 614 -16.80 -0.39 -13.85
N THR A 615 -17.89 0.31 -13.52
CA THR A 615 -19.25 -0.22 -13.66
C THR A 615 -19.53 -0.62 -15.10
N LEU A 616 -19.19 0.21 -16.08
CA LEU A 616 -19.32 -0.12 -17.51
C LEU A 616 -18.48 -1.34 -17.89
N GLY A 617 -17.24 -1.42 -17.40
CA GLY A 617 -16.38 -2.59 -17.57
C GLY A 617 -16.97 -3.87 -16.96
N VAL A 618 -17.57 -3.80 -15.78
CA VAL A 618 -18.21 -4.96 -15.13
C VAL A 618 -19.48 -5.36 -15.87
N LEU A 619 -20.32 -4.41 -16.28
CA LEU A 619 -21.52 -4.70 -17.09
C LEU A 619 -21.15 -5.36 -18.42
N MET A 620 -20.08 -4.90 -19.08
CA MET A 620 -19.52 -5.58 -20.27
C MET A 620 -19.05 -7.00 -19.94
N TYR A 621 -18.37 -7.17 -18.80
CA TYR A 621 -17.92 -8.49 -18.35
C TYR A 621 -19.09 -9.46 -18.10
N LEU A 622 -20.18 -8.99 -17.52
CA LEU A 622 -21.36 -9.81 -17.23
C LEU A 622 -22.23 -10.06 -18.49
N ALA A 623 -22.04 -9.26 -19.53
CA ALA A 623 -22.69 -9.39 -20.83
C ALA A 623 -21.97 -10.38 -21.78
N VAL A 624 -21.16 -11.31 -21.26
CA VAL A 624 -20.54 -12.39 -22.06
C VAL A 624 -21.62 -13.20 -22.80
N ASN A 625 -21.38 -13.48 -24.08
CA ASN A 625 -22.29 -14.23 -24.97
C ASN A 625 -23.67 -13.57 -25.22
N THR A 626 -23.79 -12.26 -24.99
CA THR A 626 -25.00 -11.52 -25.33
C THR A 626 -24.97 -11.05 -26.78
N THR A 627 -26.14 -10.86 -27.41
CA THR A 627 -26.22 -10.39 -28.79
C THR A 627 -25.75 -8.95 -28.97
N VAL A 628 -25.78 -8.17 -27.89
CA VAL A 628 -25.41 -6.75 -27.85
C VAL A 628 -23.95 -6.55 -27.41
N ALA A 629 -23.23 -7.62 -27.05
CA ALA A 629 -21.85 -7.55 -26.55
C ALA A 629 -20.89 -6.81 -27.51
N VAL A 630 -21.02 -7.02 -28.83
CA VAL A 630 -20.14 -6.39 -29.83
C VAL A 630 -20.37 -4.87 -29.86
N SER A 631 -21.63 -4.42 -29.88
CA SER A 631 -21.94 -2.99 -29.89
C SER A 631 -21.57 -2.32 -28.56
N MET A 632 -21.82 -2.98 -27.43
CA MET A 632 -21.35 -2.52 -26.11
C MET A 632 -19.83 -2.38 -26.09
N GLY A 633 -19.09 -3.40 -26.57
CA GLY A 633 -17.63 -3.38 -26.65
C GLY A 633 -17.10 -2.22 -27.48
N LYS A 634 -17.68 -1.98 -28.67
CA LYS A 634 -17.33 -0.83 -29.51
C LYS A 634 -17.52 0.51 -28.77
N THR A 635 -18.72 0.74 -28.24
CA THR A 635 -19.01 1.99 -27.51
C THR A 635 -18.15 2.17 -26.26
N LEU A 636 -17.77 1.07 -25.59
CA LEU A 636 -16.87 1.13 -24.44
C LEU A 636 -15.44 1.49 -24.84
N LEU A 637 -14.95 0.97 -25.98
CA LEU A 637 -13.64 1.34 -26.51
C LEU A 637 -13.60 2.80 -26.97
N GLU A 638 -14.67 3.32 -27.58
CA GLU A 638 -14.79 4.75 -27.92
C GLU A 638 -14.72 5.64 -26.66
N PHE A 639 -15.43 5.25 -25.60
CA PHE A 639 -15.35 5.92 -24.28
C PHE A 639 -13.95 5.85 -23.68
N VAL A 640 -13.29 4.69 -23.73
CA VAL A 640 -11.89 4.54 -23.29
C VAL A 640 -10.98 5.45 -24.10
N TRP A 641 -11.16 5.51 -25.41
CA TRP A 641 -10.31 6.31 -26.29
C TRP A 641 -10.40 7.80 -25.97
N ALA A 642 -11.58 8.30 -25.63
CA ALA A 642 -11.79 9.69 -25.22
C ALA A 642 -11.05 10.05 -23.90
N LEU A 643 -10.87 9.09 -22.99
CA LEU A 643 -10.38 9.34 -21.62
C LEU A 643 -9.00 8.74 -21.31
N ARG A 644 -8.36 8.09 -22.28
CA ARG A 644 -7.14 7.26 -22.08
C ARG A 644 -5.93 7.96 -21.44
N PHE A 645 -5.86 9.30 -21.53
CA PHE A 645 -4.77 10.11 -20.96
C PHE A 645 -5.20 10.89 -19.71
N HIS A 646 -6.24 10.44 -19.01
CA HIS A 646 -6.71 11.10 -17.80
C HIS A 646 -5.63 11.16 -16.70
N GLY A 647 -5.53 12.30 -16.01
CA GLY A 647 -4.49 12.53 -15.00
C GLY A 647 -4.68 11.72 -13.71
N ASP A 648 -5.92 11.38 -13.37
CA ASP A 648 -6.25 10.57 -12.21
C ASP A 648 -6.05 9.06 -12.44
N ALA A 649 -5.34 8.40 -11.52
CA ALA A 649 -5.00 6.98 -11.63
C ALA A 649 -6.21 6.06 -11.47
N TYR A 650 -7.20 6.41 -10.64
CA TYR A 650 -8.40 5.59 -10.46
C TYR A 650 -9.25 5.55 -11.72
N VAL A 651 -9.35 6.67 -12.46
CA VAL A 651 -9.98 6.69 -13.78
C VAL A 651 -9.23 5.79 -14.76
N ARG A 652 -7.89 5.93 -14.88
CA ARG A 652 -7.09 5.09 -15.78
C ARG A 652 -7.23 3.60 -15.45
N TRP A 653 -7.24 3.25 -14.16
CA TRP A 653 -7.49 1.90 -13.67
C TRP A 653 -8.84 1.35 -14.15
N GLY A 654 -9.90 2.17 -14.09
CA GLY A 654 -11.23 1.86 -14.64
C GLY A 654 -11.24 1.62 -16.14
N LEU A 655 -10.54 2.46 -16.91
CA LEU A 655 -10.44 2.31 -18.36
C LEU A 655 -9.67 1.03 -18.76
N LEU A 656 -8.56 0.73 -18.08
CA LEU A 656 -7.78 -0.50 -18.32
C LEU A 656 -8.58 -1.76 -17.97
N SER A 657 -9.35 -1.70 -16.88
CA SER A 657 -10.29 -2.75 -16.51
C SER A 657 -11.38 -2.91 -17.57
N ALA A 658 -11.94 -1.82 -18.10
CA ALA A 658 -12.92 -1.84 -19.18
C ALA A 658 -12.38 -2.49 -20.46
N VAL A 659 -11.16 -2.16 -20.89
CA VAL A 659 -10.51 -2.84 -22.03
C VAL A 659 -10.37 -4.34 -21.78
N SER A 660 -9.89 -4.72 -20.59
CA SER A 660 -9.76 -6.13 -20.23
C SER A 660 -11.11 -6.86 -20.29
N SER A 661 -12.19 -6.22 -19.84
CA SER A 661 -13.55 -6.76 -19.95
C SER A 661 -14.01 -6.94 -21.39
N VAL A 662 -13.72 -5.99 -22.29
CA VAL A 662 -14.04 -6.14 -23.73
C VAL A 662 -13.32 -7.36 -24.32
N LEU A 663 -12.01 -7.49 -24.04
CA LEU A 663 -11.19 -8.60 -24.54
C LEU A 663 -11.65 -9.99 -24.03
N LEU A 664 -12.24 -10.04 -22.83
CA LEU A 664 -12.73 -11.29 -22.23
C LEU A 664 -14.15 -11.65 -22.67
N SER A 665 -14.98 -10.66 -23.02
CA SER A 665 -16.43 -10.84 -23.15
C SER A 665 -16.95 -10.81 -24.57
N VAL A 666 -16.27 -10.12 -25.48
CA VAL A 666 -16.63 -10.13 -26.90
C VAL A 666 -15.94 -11.32 -27.59
N PRO A 667 -16.65 -12.10 -28.43
CA PRO A 667 -16.04 -13.19 -29.19
C PRO A 667 -14.86 -12.73 -30.05
N ALA A 668 -13.78 -13.51 -30.04
CA ALA A 668 -12.52 -13.14 -30.69
C ALA A 668 -12.67 -12.94 -32.20
N GLU A 669 -13.55 -13.71 -32.84
CA GLU A 669 -13.83 -13.61 -34.27
C GLU A 669 -14.48 -12.26 -34.62
N ARG A 670 -15.38 -11.77 -33.74
CA ARG A 670 -16.06 -10.49 -33.92
C ARG A 670 -15.15 -9.32 -33.58
N LEU A 671 -14.34 -9.44 -32.53
CA LEU A 671 -13.33 -8.43 -32.19
C LEU A 671 -12.35 -8.18 -33.34
N LEU A 672 -11.80 -9.24 -33.94
CA LEU A 672 -10.84 -9.08 -35.03
C LEU A 672 -11.47 -8.65 -36.36
N ALA A 673 -12.72 -9.04 -36.62
CA ALA A 673 -13.40 -8.67 -37.87
C ALA A 673 -13.96 -7.24 -37.82
N ASP A 674 -14.57 -6.84 -36.70
CA ASP A 674 -15.36 -5.62 -36.61
C ASP A 674 -14.62 -4.43 -35.95
N LEU A 675 -13.52 -4.69 -35.21
CA LEU A 675 -12.76 -3.67 -34.44
C LEU A 675 -11.21 -3.81 -34.55
N PRO A 676 -10.63 -4.01 -35.75
CA PRO A 676 -9.19 -4.25 -35.87
C PRO A 676 -8.32 -3.02 -35.56
N ASP A 677 -8.77 -1.83 -35.94
CA ASP A 677 -8.01 -0.58 -35.79
C ASP A 677 -7.96 -0.17 -34.31
N GLU A 678 -9.10 -0.24 -33.61
CA GLU A 678 -9.22 0.05 -32.19
C GLU A 678 -8.36 -0.89 -31.33
N LEU A 679 -8.22 -2.16 -31.73
CA LEU A 679 -7.35 -3.13 -31.04
C LEU A 679 -5.86 -2.87 -31.25
N LEU A 680 -5.45 -2.43 -32.45
CA LEU A 680 -4.07 -2.06 -32.74
C LEU A 680 -3.68 -0.82 -31.92
N GLU A 681 -4.56 0.18 -31.92
CA GLU A 681 -4.42 1.39 -31.12
C GLU A 681 -4.37 1.07 -29.62
N ALA A 682 -5.28 0.23 -29.11
CA ALA A 682 -5.28 -0.23 -27.73
C ALA A 682 -3.99 -0.97 -27.37
N ARG A 683 -3.46 -1.84 -28.24
CA ARG A 683 -2.16 -2.52 -28.00
C ARG A 683 -1.02 -1.52 -27.81
N SER A 684 -0.94 -0.50 -28.67
CA SER A 684 0.12 0.52 -28.56
C SER A 684 0.02 1.30 -27.25
N TRP A 685 -1.20 1.73 -26.90
CA TRP A 685 -1.46 2.46 -25.66
C TRP A 685 -1.18 1.62 -24.41
N LEU A 686 -1.61 0.36 -24.38
CA LEU A 686 -1.36 -0.55 -23.26
C LEU A 686 0.15 -0.80 -23.04
N ALA A 687 0.94 -0.88 -24.11
CA ALA A 687 2.39 -1.00 -24.01
C ALA A 687 3.02 0.25 -23.38
N ASP A 688 2.60 1.45 -23.82
CA ASP A 688 3.04 2.70 -23.22
C ASP A 688 2.67 2.81 -21.73
N VAL A 689 1.45 2.43 -21.36
CA VAL A 689 0.99 2.43 -19.96
C VAL A 689 1.79 1.44 -19.11
N ALA A 690 2.03 0.23 -19.62
CA ALA A 690 2.79 -0.81 -18.90
C ALA A 690 4.22 -0.35 -18.54
N GLU A 691 4.84 0.47 -19.39
CA GLU A 691 6.21 0.98 -19.16
C GLU A 691 6.26 2.28 -18.35
N LYS A 692 5.32 3.21 -18.59
CA LYS A 692 5.48 4.62 -18.18
C LYS A 692 4.49 5.11 -17.13
N ASP A 693 3.41 4.38 -16.84
CA ASP A 693 2.40 4.86 -15.87
C ASP A 693 3.01 4.98 -14.47
N PRO A 694 2.78 6.06 -13.71
CA PRO A 694 3.27 6.20 -12.34
C PRO A 694 2.65 5.18 -11.37
N ASP A 695 1.42 4.75 -11.63
CA ASP A 695 0.67 3.85 -10.76
C ASP A 695 0.98 2.37 -11.07
N GLU A 696 1.26 1.59 -10.03
CA GLU A 696 1.66 0.18 -10.18
C GLU A 696 0.51 -0.72 -10.60
N ASP A 697 -0.69 -0.48 -10.06
CA ASP A 697 -1.88 -1.26 -10.41
C ASP A 697 -2.27 -1.06 -11.87
N CYS A 698 -2.16 0.18 -12.37
CA CYS A 698 -2.33 0.50 -13.79
C CYS A 698 -1.31 -0.24 -14.67
N ARG A 699 0.00 -0.21 -14.32
CA ARG A 699 1.03 -0.96 -15.07
C ARG A 699 0.72 -2.46 -15.10
N MET A 700 0.36 -3.04 -13.95
CA MET A 700 0.04 -4.47 -13.84
C MET A 700 -1.20 -4.86 -14.63
N LEU A 701 -2.27 -4.05 -14.60
CA LEU A 701 -3.45 -4.30 -15.44
C LEU A 701 -3.15 -4.17 -16.93
N ALA A 702 -2.33 -3.20 -17.34
CA ALA A 702 -1.95 -3.03 -18.74
C ALA A 702 -1.17 -4.27 -19.26
N VAL A 703 -0.24 -4.79 -18.47
CA VAL A 703 0.46 -6.06 -18.79
C VAL A 703 -0.53 -7.22 -18.91
N LYS A 704 -1.47 -7.36 -17.98
CA LYS A 704 -2.51 -8.41 -18.05
C LYS A 704 -3.36 -8.28 -19.32
N ALA A 705 -3.76 -7.07 -19.70
CA ALA A 705 -4.53 -6.80 -20.91
C ALA A 705 -3.74 -7.12 -22.18
N LEU A 706 -2.45 -6.79 -22.24
CA LEU A 706 -1.55 -7.17 -23.35
C LEU A 706 -1.47 -8.69 -23.52
N LEU A 707 -1.29 -9.41 -22.41
CA LEU A 707 -1.27 -10.88 -22.42
C LEU A 707 -2.59 -11.48 -22.91
N LEU A 708 -3.73 -10.86 -22.60
CA LEU A 708 -5.04 -11.27 -23.14
C LEU A 708 -5.10 -11.05 -24.65
N LEU A 709 -4.64 -9.89 -25.12
CA LEU A 709 -4.63 -9.55 -26.55
C LEU A 709 -3.72 -10.50 -27.36
N GLU A 710 -2.58 -10.91 -26.82
CA GLU A 710 -1.70 -11.90 -27.45
C GLU A 710 -2.35 -13.29 -27.51
N LYS A 711 -2.99 -13.74 -26.42
CA LYS A 711 -3.73 -15.01 -26.41
C LYS A 711 -4.88 -15.04 -27.42
N LEU A 712 -5.52 -13.91 -27.71
CA LEU A 712 -6.56 -13.82 -28.73
C LEU A 712 -5.99 -14.03 -30.14
N LYS A 713 -4.82 -13.45 -30.42
CA LYS A 713 -4.12 -13.63 -31.70
C LYS A 713 -3.72 -15.10 -31.91
N ASP A 714 -3.21 -15.75 -30.87
CA ASP A 714 -2.79 -17.16 -30.92
C ASP A 714 -3.96 -18.14 -31.11
N LYS A 715 -5.18 -17.78 -30.70
CA LYS A 715 -6.40 -18.59 -30.90
C LYS A 715 -6.92 -18.58 -32.34
N LEU A 716 -6.51 -17.59 -33.14
CA LEU A 716 -6.95 -17.44 -34.55
C LEU A 716 -5.86 -17.85 -35.56
N LEU A 717 -4.59 -17.89 -35.15
CA LEU A 717 -3.48 -18.46 -35.92
C LEU A 717 -3.21 -19.98 -35.77
N PRO A 718 -3.95 -20.83 -35.03
CA PRO A 718 -3.67 -22.26 -35.00
C PRO A 718 -4.44 -22.90 -36.16
N LEU A 719 -3.97 -22.77 -37.40
CA LEU A 719 -4.31 -23.60 -38.58
C LEU A 719 -3.59 -23.06 -39.83
N SER A 720 -2.26 -23.03 -39.80
CA SER A 720 -1.46 -23.05 -41.04
C SER A 720 -0.15 -23.80 -40.79
N SER A 721 -0.27 -25.12 -40.66
CA SER A 721 0.84 -26.08 -40.78
C SER A 721 0.33 -27.30 -41.52
#